data_AF-A0A0F9TGT2-F1
#
_entry.id   AF-A0A0F9TGT2-F1
#
_cell.length_a   1.000
_cell.length_b   1.000
_cell.length_c   1.000
_cell.angle_alpha   90.00
_cell.angle_beta   90.00
_cell.angle_gamma   90.00
#
_symmetry.space_group_name_H-M   'P 1'
#
loop_
_entity.id
_entity.type
_entity.pdbx_description
1 polymer ?
#
loop_
_entity_poly.entity_id
_entity_poly.type
_entity_poly.pdbx_seq_one_letter_code
_entity_poly.pdbx_strand_id
1 'polypeptide(L)'
;MPEIKKDTTSVIRYIMVVDSTDGSPETGATITSFDLQYTRQGATPAAKEDATALAATNSAWRASGAIMIEIDSTSSPGLYRVDWPDAAFATGVESVILVVTQTGFAPAVEEITLVDNVVSDAIDGSGRVDVGTWLGTAVTLSASAPDVNIQSSDNIALTAQQKLDVNFEADTALSDLNLDHLMKTATASATDLTAEVADNTVLAYLLTNDGNTSDYDDGTMSLEAATTARLLFFSGTSTGSSTTTKVFVQSGDPPTGGADDDYNDTLLAVWRGTDKSTARVNIRVVTDYDDSDPSFTLDSALGFTPQANDLVEVYVADAGALASLSKLTTGFGSAAPDTLEAYLRAIMSKGATAPANAGTYDPATDSLEYIGERVALIEGAGFATGTDSLKEIRDAIDTLVAPSVVSASALSGSGFLSDCVTLIRRMTDEPGIVPKYTDSDMVEQLTSAMTVIMSEIHNNTDHNIICRFDVDLVSGTQSYILPPNVGEVWAVRKMSATAPVIPIYEVWSDNHWSSHQSGFVIEGNEFRLLTDWRSTDTLEILYVPNGESFMHKATADSAAAGTITFPSSVTDGTLDTRANAYAGYLCRLLSDTGGYVQERTINSYVNTTRVATLTTDWDPTPTGTIVYEVLPSFSNIIKHCACMQAAMDVLGNENKTKRMQAIERRYLVKIRALRQMITKKSSRFGGHMIGDTSDNDTRGDYYGWLV
;
A
#
# COMPACT_ATOMS: atom_id res chain seq x y z
N MET A 1 -60.77 3.21 -21.54
CA MET A 1 -60.87 2.39 -22.77
C MET A 1 -60.12 1.10 -22.50
N PRO A 2 -60.62 -0.05 -22.95
CA PRO A 2 -59.92 -1.32 -22.82
C PRO A 2 -58.59 -1.28 -23.59
N GLU A 3 -57.54 -1.83 -22.98
CA GLU A 3 -56.23 -2.02 -23.60
C GLU A 3 -56.04 -3.51 -23.95
N ILE A 4 -55.60 -3.79 -25.17
CA ILE A 4 -55.29 -5.15 -25.64
C ILE A 4 -53.88 -5.14 -26.25
N LYS A 5 -53.09 -6.19 -26.03
CA LYS A 5 -51.78 -6.31 -26.66
C LYS A 5 -51.92 -6.41 -28.19
N LYS A 6 -51.08 -5.71 -28.95
CA LYS A 6 -50.99 -5.93 -30.40
C LYS A 6 -50.67 -7.40 -30.69
N ASP A 7 -51.23 -7.91 -31.77
CA ASP A 7 -51.18 -9.33 -32.19
C ASP A 7 -51.83 -10.32 -31.19
N THR A 8 -52.67 -9.86 -30.25
CA THR A 8 -53.48 -10.79 -29.46
C THR A 8 -54.43 -11.55 -30.37
N THR A 9 -54.30 -12.87 -30.41
CA THR A 9 -55.21 -13.76 -31.14
C THR A 9 -56.38 -14.19 -30.26
N SER A 10 -57.47 -14.62 -30.87
CA SER A 10 -58.61 -15.20 -30.16
C SER A 10 -59.33 -14.25 -29.19
N VAL A 11 -59.51 -13.00 -29.61
CA VAL A 11 -60.15 -11.97 -28.78
C VAL A 11 -61.67 -12.10 -28.79
N ILE A 12 -62.23 -12.21 -27.58
CA ILE A 12 -63.66 -12.27 -27.32
C ILE A 12 -64.08 -10.96 -26.64
N ARG A 13 -65.12 -10.30 -27.17
CA ARG A 13 -65.71 -9.08 -26.59
C ARG A 13 -67.18 -9.27 -26.28
N TYR A 14 -67.67 -8.52 -25.30
CA TYR A 14 -69.09 -8.50 -24.93
C TYR A 14 -69.65 -7.12 -25.26
N ILE A 15 -70.68 -7.08 -26.09
CA ILE A 15 -71.27 -5.84 -26.61
C ILE A 15 -72.74 -5.82 -26.25
N MET A 16 -73.21 -4.68 -25.74
CA MET A 16 -74.61 -4.44 -25.45
C MET A 16 -75.29 -3.85 -26.70
N VAL A 17 -76.36 -4.49 -27.16
CA VAL A 17 -77.20 -4.05 -28.27
C VAL A 17 -78.53 -3.56 -27.71
N VAL A 18 -78.99 -2.42 -28.21
CA VAL A 18 -80.26 -1.80 -27.81
C VAL A 18 -81.09 -1.44 -29.04
N ASP A 19 -82.41 -1.49 -28.90
CA ASP A 19 -83.36 -1.07 -29.93
C ASP A 19 -83.17 0.43 -30.24
N SER A 20 -83.14 0.79 -31.52
CA SER A 20 -82.94 2.18 -31.97
C SER A 20 -84.12 3.11 -31.69
N THR A 21 -85.30 2.56 -31.42
CA THR A 21 -86.58 3.26 -31.25
C THR A 21 -86.82 3.61 -29.79
N ASP A 22 -86.59 2.67 -28.87
CA ASP A 22 -86.92 2.84 -27.45
C ASP A 22 -85.73 2.67 -26.48
N GLY A 23 -84.56 2.25 -26.98
CA GLY A 23 -83.34 2.07 -26.18
C GLY A 23 -83.39 0.88 -25.22
N SER A 24 -84.41 0.02 -25.30
CA SER A 24 -84.49 -1.21 -24.52
C SER A 24 -83.44 -2.23 -25.02
N PRO A 25 -82.92 -3.12 -24.16
CA PRO A 25 -81.98 -4.13 -24.59
C PRO A 25 -82.63 -5.12 -25.55
N GLU A 26 -82.03 -5.32 -26.72
CA GLU A 26 -82.59 -6.19 -27.75
C GLU A 26 -82.31 -7.67 -27.43
N THR A 27 -83.33 -8.54 -27.50
CA THR A 27 -83.15 -9.96 -27.21
C THR A 27 -83.70 -10.83 -28.33
N GLY A 28 -83.11 -12.01 -28.54
CA GLY A 28 -83.59 -12.97 -29.55
C GLY A 28 -83.41 -12.51 -31.01
N ALA A 29 -82.59 -11.49 -31.27
CA ALA A 29 -82.28 -11.05 -32.63
C ALA A 29 -81.63 -12.19 -33.44
N THR A 30 -81.96 -12.26 -34.74
CA THR A 30 -81.37 -13.25 -35.64
C THR A 30 -79.90 -12.96 -35.82
N ILE A 31 -79.01 -13.85 -35.38
CA ILE A 31 -77.57 -13.57 -35.40
C ILE A 31 -77.06 -13.21 -36.81
N THR A 32 -77.56 -13.87 -37.85
CA THR A 32 -77.10 -13.64 -39.24
C THR A 32 -77.53 -12.30 -39.84
N SER A 33 -78.29 -11.47 -39.13
CA SER A 33 -78.63 -10.11 -39.58
C SER A 33 -77.77 -9.01 -38.95
N PHE A 34 -76.82 -9.38 -38.09
CA PHE A 34 -75.83 -8.45 -37.57
C PHE A 34 -74.70 -8.25 -38.59
N ASP A 35 -74.43 -7.00 -38.92
CA ASP A 35 -73.26 -6.56 -39.68
C ASP A 35 -72.16 -6.20 -38.68
N LEU A 36 -71.02 -6.90 -38.77
CA LEU A 36 -69.84 -6.68 -37.95
C LEU A 36 -68.74 -6.00 -38.79
N GLN A 37 -68.16 -4.93 -38.26
CA GLN A 37 -67.11 -4.17 -38.92
C GLN A 37 -66.07 -3.68 -37.90
N TYR A 38 -64.80 -3.66 -38.29
CA TYR A 38 -63.76 -2.99 -37.53
C TYR A 38 -63.03 -1.96 -38.39
N THR A 39 -62.56 -0.89 -37.74
CA THR A 39 -61.73 0.14 -38.38
C THR A 39 -60.47 0.34 -37.58
N ARG A 40 -59.33 0.03 -38.20
CA ARG A 40 -58.01 0.28 -37.61
C ARG A 40 -57.66 1.76 -37.79
N GLN A 41 -57.01 2.37 -36.79
CA GLN A 41 -56.67 3.80 -36.82
C GLN A 41 -55.95 4.19 -38.12
N GLY A 42 -56.49 5.17 -38.85
CA GLY A 42 -55.90 5.66 -40.11
C GLY A 42 -56.05 4.73 -41.33
N ALA A 43 -56.70 3.57 -41.17
CA ALA A 43 -57.01 2.66 -42.27
C ALA A 43 -58.44 2.86 -42.80
N THR A 44 -58.70 2.39 -44.01
CA THR A 44 -60.08 2.23 -44.48
C THR A 44 -60.81 1.19 -43.64
N PRO A 45 -62.09 1.39 -43.28
CA PRO A 45 -62.89 0.39 -42.57
C PRO A 45 -62.83 -0.96 -43.29
N ALA A 46 -62.73 -2.05 -42.52
CA ALA A 46 -62.79 -3.39 -43.08
C ALA A 46 -64.13 -3.62 -43.81
N ALA A 47 -64.15 -4.53 -44.78
CA ALA A 47 -65.42 -4.93 -45.38
C ALA A 47 -66.36 -5.43 -44.29
N LYS A 48 -67.63 -5.02 -44.35
CA LYS A 48 -68.65 -5.51 -43.42
C LYS A 48 -68.84 -7.02 -43.65
N GLU A 49 -68.97 -7.77 -42.56
CA GLU A 49 -69.26 -9.19 -42.59
C GLU A 49 -70.54 -9.49 -41.82
N ASP A 50 -71.37 -10.36 -42.37
CA ASP A 50 -72.58 -10.84 -41.69
C ASP A 50 -72.16 -11.82 -40.58
N ALA A 51 -72.72 -11.66 -39.38
CA ALA A 51 -72.34 -12.48 -38.25
C ALA A 51 -72.77 -13.95 -38.42
N THR A 52 -71.91 -14.88 -38.02
CA THR A 52 -72.27 -16.30 -37.97
C THR A 52 -72.61 -16.73 -36.54
N ALA A 53 -73.64 -17.55 -36.38
CA ALA A 53 -74.06 -18.03 -35.06
C ALA A 53 -73.05 -18.99 -34.42
N LEU A 54 -72.64 -18.71 -33.19
CA LEU A 54 -71.86 -19.65 -32.37
C LEU A 54 -72.77 -20.75 -31.79
N ALA A 55 -72.24 -21.96 -31.61
CA ALA A 55 -73.03 -23.11 -31.17
C ALA A 55 -73.48 -23.03 -29.68
N ALA A 56 -72.68 -22.39 -28.83
CA ALA A 56 -72.96 -22.19 -27.41
C ALA A 56 -72.09 -21.05 -26.85
N THR A 57 -72.54 -20.41 -25.77
CA THR A 57 -71.86 -19.26 -25.13
C THR A 57 -70.47 -19.57 -24.59
N ASN A 58 -70.19 -20.85 -24.29
CA ASN A 58 -68.90 -21.37 -23.83
C ASN A 58 -68.06 -22.04 -24.94
N SER A 59 -68.49 -21.95 -26.20
CA SER A 59 -67.71 -22.52 -27.31
C SER A 59 -66.35 -21.82 -27.43
N ALA A 60 -65.32 -22.57 -27.80
CA ALA A 60 -64.00 -22.01 -28.10
C ALA A 60 -64.11 -20.95 -29.22
N TRP A 61 -63.24 -19.94 -29.15
CA TRP A 61 -63.10 -18.95 -30.22
C TRP A 61 -62.78 -19.63 -31.56
N ARG A 62 -63.22 -19.02 -32.66
CA ARG A 62 -63.00 -19.52 -34.02
C ARG A 62 -62.43 -18.42 -34.89
N ALA A 63 -61.40 -18.77 -35.67
CA ALA A 63 -60.71 -17.84 -36.58
C ALA A 63 -61.53 -17.43 -37.81
N SER A 64 -62.59 -18.16 -38.13
CA SER A 64 -63.35 -17.99 -39.36
C SER A 64 -64.47 -16.96 -39.20
N GLY A 65 -64.19 -15.71 -39.59
CA GLY A 65 -65.18 -14.64 -39.70
C GLY A 65 -65.72 -14.13 -38.38
N ALA A 66 -66.57 -13.11 -38.47
CA ALA A 66 -67.15 -12.47 -37.31
C ALA A 66 -68.30 -13.34 -36.72
N ILE A 67 -68.07 -13.94 -35.54
CA ILE A 67 -68.99 -14.92 -34.93
C ILE A 67 -69.65 -14.34 -33.67
N MET A 68 -70.93 -14.61 -33.47
CA MET A 68 -71.72 -13.97 -32.40
C MET A 68 -72.75 -14.93 -31.77
N ILE A 69 -73.10 -14.68 -30.51
CA ILE A 69 -74.21 -15.34 -29.81
C ILE A 69 -74.74 -14.46 -28.68
N GLU A 70 -76.05 -14.52 -28.44
CA GLU A 70 -76.67 -13.92 -27.26
C GLU A 70 -76.25 -14.66 -25.99
N ILE A 71 -75.87 -13.93 -24.94
CA ILE A 71 -75.41 -14.55 -23.69
C ILE A 71 -76.58 -15.10 -22.87
N ASP A 72 -77.56 -14.25 -22.57
CA ASP A 72 -78.76 -14.63 -21.82
C ASP A 72 -79.86 -13.59 -22.04
N SER A 73 -80.92 -13.95 -22.75
CA SER A 73 -82.06 -13.06 -23.03
C SER A 73 -82.87 -12.70 -21.79
N THR A 74 -82.69 -13.40 -20.67
CA THR A 74 -83.48 -13.24 -19.44
C THR A 74 -82.71 -12.45 -18.38
N SER A 75 -81.49 -12.89 -18.05
CA SER A 75 -80.72 -12.30 -16.94
C SER A 75 -79.74 -11.21 -17.41
N SER A 76 -79.44 -11.13 -18.70
CA SER A 76 -78.55 -10.12 -19.30
C SER A 76 -79.05 -9.72 -20.69
N PRO A 77 -80.31 -9.23 -20.79
CA PRO A 77 -80.93 -8.92 -22.08
C PRO A 77 -80.09 -7.89 -22.83
N GLY A 78 -79.94 -8.06 -24.16
CA GLY A 78 -79.09 -7.19 -24.98
C GLY A 78 -77.61 -7.51 -24.99
N LEU A 79 -77.11 -8.41 -24.14
CA LEU A 79 -75.68 -8.72 -24.08
C LEU A 79 -75.32 -9.85 -25.06
N TYR A 80 -74.46 -9.52 -26.01
CA TYR A 80 -73.94 -10.47 -26.99
C TYR A 80 -72.44 -10.66 -26.83
N ARG A 81 -71.98 -11.90 -27.02
CA ARG A 81 -70.57 -12.20 -27.21
C ARG A 81 -70.25 -12.13 -28.70
N VAL A 82 -69.15 -11.46 -29.03
CA VAL A 82 -68.61 -11.34 -30.37
C VAL A 82 -67.15 -11.82 -30.38
N ASP A 83 -66.87 -12.79 -31.25
CA ASP A 83 -65.55 -13.30 -31.54
C ASP A 83 -65.01 -12.53 -32.76
N TRP A 84 -64.06 -11.62 -32.50
CA TRP A 84 -63.51 -10.74 -33.53
C TRP A 84 -62.31 -11.41 -34.24
N PRO A 85 -62.06 -11.12 -35.53
CA PRO A 85 -60.94 -11.67 -36.27
C PRO A 85 -59.60 -11.12 -35.76
N ASP A 86 -58.56 -11.97 -35.74
CA ASP A 86 -57.21 -11.58 -35.28
C ASP A 86 -56.65 -10.36 -36.02
N ALA A 87 -57.02 -10.18 -37.30
CA ALA A 87 -56.63 -9.03 -38.12
C ALA A 87 -57.06 -7.67 -37.53
N ALA A 88 -58.10 -7.63 -36.70
CA ALA A 88 -58.54 -6.41 -36.01
C ALA A 88 -57.51 -5.95 -34.96
N PHE A 89 -56.76 -6.88 -34.37
CA PHE A 89 -55.80 -6.62 -33.29
C PHE A 89 -54.33 -6.70 -33.72
N ALA A 90 -54.08 -6.89 -35.02
CA ALA A 90 -52.73 -6.98 -35.57
C ALA A 90 -51.90 -5.71 -35.27
N THR A 91 -50.58 -5.86 -35.21
CA THR A 91 -49.61 -4.76 -35.07
C THR A 91 -49.70 -3.74 -36.21
N GLY A 92 -49.27 -2.49 -35.93
CA GLY A 92 -49.14 -1.41 -36.92
C GLY A 92 -50.07 -0.21 -36.70
N VAL A 93 -51.00 -0.27 -35.75
CA VAL A 93 -51.85 0.86 -35.34
C VAL A 93 -51.99 0.91 -33.81
N GLU A 94 -52.38 2.06 -33.25
CA GLU A 94 -52.54 2.23 -31.78
C GLU A 94 -53.97 2.05 -31.30
N SER A 95 -54.98 2.04 -32.19
CA SER A 95 -56.36 1.72 -31.81
C SER A 95 -57.15 1.04 -32.91
N VAL A 96 -58.19 0.32 -32.49
CA VAL A 96 -59.21 -0.28 -33.37
C VAL A 96 -60.60 0.06 -32.84
N ILE A 97 -61.48 0.45 -33.74
CA ILE A 97 -62.90 0.69 -33.46
C ILE A 97 -63.69 -0.50 -33.95
N LEU A 98 -64.43 -1.14 -33.05
CA LEU A 98 -65.30 -2.28 -33.31
C LEU A 98 -66.74 -1.79 -33.38
N VAL A 99 -67.46 -2.18 -34.43
CA VAL A 99 -68.81 -1.69 -34.71
C VAL A 99 -69.72 -2.87 -35.01
N VAL A 100 -70.84 -2.93 -34.29
CA VAL A 100 -71.93 -3.88 -34.53
C VAL A 100 -73.16 -3.08 -34.96
N THR A 101 -73.72 -3.43 -36.10
CA THR A 101 -74.91 -2.79 -36.65
C THR A 101 -75.93 -3.80 -37.12
N GLN A 102 -77.21 -3.45 -37.04
CA GLN A 102 -78.29 -4.18 -37.69
C GLN A 102 -79.46 -3.21 -37.87
N THR A 103 -80.32 -3.49 -38.86
CA THR A 103 -81.55 -2.72 -39.07
C THR A 103 -82.45 -2.83 -37.83
N GLY A 104 -82.83 -1.68 -37.25
CA GLY A 104 -83.66 -1.60 -36.05
C GLY A 104 -82.89 -1.39 -34.75
N PHE A 105 -81.56 -1.50 -34.75
CA PHE A 105 -80.73 -1.35 -33.53
C PHE A 105 -79.88 -0.08 -33.57
N ALA A 106 -79.60 0.48 -32.40
CA ALA A 106 -78.58 1.51 -32.29
C ALA A 106 -77.20 0.88 -32.54
N PRO A 107 -76.32 1.49 -33.35
CA PRO A 107 -74.96 0.98 -33.56
C PRO A 107 -74.21 0.86 -32.23
N ALA A 108 -73.73 -0.34 -31.92
CA ALA A 108 -72.89 -0.54 -30.75
C ALA A 108 -71.42 -0.40 -31.17
N VAL A 109 -70.73 0.55 -30.53
CA VAL A 109 -69.35 0.92 -30.88
C VAL A 109 -68.45 0.78 -29.66
N GLU A 110 -67.32 0.11 -29.85
CA GLU A 110 -66.27 -0.04 -28.83
C GLU A 110 -64.92 0.32 -29.43
N GLU A 111 -64.22 1.29 -28.83
CA GLU A 111 -62.84 1.62 -29.18
C GLU A 111 -61.87 0.94 -28.22
N ILE A 112 -60.88 0.25 -28.80
CA ILE A 112 -59.85 -0.49 -28.09
C ILE A 112 -58.49 0.13 -28.40
N THR A 113 -57.72 0.43 -27.36
CA THR A 113 -56.32 0.83 -27.49
C THR A 113 -55.45 -0.41 -27.62
N LEU A 114 -54.58 -0.46 -28.63
CA LEU A 114 -53.64 -1.55 -28.83
C LEU A 114 -52.27 -1.17 -28.26
N VAL A 115 -51.76 -1.93 -27.29
CA VAL A 115 -50.47 -1.68 -26.63
C VAL A 115 -49.41 -2.69 -27.08
N ASP A 116 -48.15 -2.28 -27.19
CA ASP A 116 -47.07 -3.20 -27.61
C ASP A 116 -46.80 -4.29 -26.55
N ASN A 117 -46.87 -3.92 -25.27
CA ASN A 117 -46.66 -4.82 -24.14
C ASN A 117 -47.66 -4.49 -23.03
N VAL A 118 -48.19 -5.51 -22.38
CA VAL A 118 -48.95 -5.36 -21.15
C VAL A 118 -48.04 -5.72 -19.98
N VAL A 119 -48.24 -5.09 -18.81
CA VAL A 119 -47.41 -5.38 -17.60
C VAL A 119 -47.41 -6.87 -17.24
N SER A 120 -48.48 -7.60 -17.56
CA SER A 120 -48.57 -9.05 -17.38
C SER A 120 -47.58 -9.85 -18.21
N ASP A 121 -47.10 -9.34 -19.34
CA ASP A 121 -46.12 -10.04 -20.18
C ASP A 121 -44.72 -10.00 -19.59
N ALA A 122 -44.44 -9.02 -18.72
CA ALA A 122 -43.16 -8.91 -18.05
C ALA A 122 -43.07 -9.86 -16.84
N ILE A 123 -44.19 -10.43 -16.37
CA ILE A 123 -44.26 -11.26 -15.19
C ILE A 123 -44.43 -12.73 -15.62
N ASP A 124 -43.47 -13.60 -15.25
CA ASP A 124 -43.58 -15.03 -15.51
C ASP A 124 -44.68 -15.69 -14.66
N GLY A 125 -44.99 -16.97 -14.92
CA GLY A 125 -45.98 -17.73 -14.17
C GLY A 125 -45.67 -17.90 -12.66
N SER A 126 -44.48 -17.49 -12.21
CA SER A 126 -44.05 -17.49 -10.82
C SER A 126 -44.08 -16.10 -10.17
N GLY A 127 -44.60 -15.08 -10.87
CA GLY A 127 -44.68 -13.71 -10.35
C GLY A 127 -43.37 -12.93 -10.44
N ARG A 128 -42.38 -13.40 -11.22
CA ARG A 128 -41.08 -12.74 -11.36
C ARG A 128 -41.02 -11.90 -12.63
N VAL A 129 -40.35 -10.76 -12.56
CA VAL A 129 -40.08 -9.95 -13.75
C VAL A 129 -38.90 -10.55 -14.51
N ASP A 130 -39.12 -11.04 -15.72
CA ASP A 130 -38.01 -11.40 -16.61
C ASP A 130 -37.41 -10.12 -17.19
N VAL A 131 -36.43 -9.58 -16.48
CA VAL A 131 -35.75 -8.32 -16.82
C VAL A 131 -35.05 -8.42 -18.18
N GLY A 132 -34.62 -9.62 -18.60
CA GLY A 132 -33.99 -9.83 -19.91
C GLY A 132 -35.00 -9.67 -21.04
N THR A 133 -36.16 -10.31 -20.91
CA THR A 133 -37.26 -10.16 -21.87
C THR A 133 -37.85 -8.74 -21.85
N TRP A 134 -37.91 -8.10 -20.69
CA TRP A 134 -38.41 -6.71 -20.54
C TRP A 134 -37.50 -5.67 -21.21
N LEU A 135 -36.18 -5.83 -21.09
CA LEU A 135 -35.21 -4.92 -21.70
C LEU A 135 -35.01 -5.16 -23.21
N GLY A 136 -35.41 -6.34 -23.71
CA GLY A 136 -35.41 -6.68 -25.13
C GLY A 136 -34.03 -6.52 -25.79
N THR A 137 -34.01 -6.02 -27.04
CA THR A 137 -32.79 -5.74 -27.81
C THR A 137 -32.18 -4.36 -27.52
N ALA A 138 -32.73 -3.59 -26.57
CA ALA A 138 -32.16 -2.28 -26.20
C ALA A 138 -30.73 -2.39 -25.64
N VAL A 139 -30.33 -3.60 -25.23
CA VAL A 139 -28.96 -3.97 -24.90
C VAL A 139 -28.34 -4.77 -26.06
N THR A 140 -28.15 -4.14 -27.22
CA THR A 140 -27.21 -4.65 -28.22
C THR A 140 -25.80 -4.27 -27.78
N LEU A 141 -25.04 -5.21 -27.22
CA LEU A 141 -23.64 -4.96 -26.88
C LEU A 141 -22.71 -5.87 -27.68
N SER A 142 -21.82 -5.21 -28.42
CA SER A 142 -20.52 -5.74 -28.79
C SER A 142 -19.78 -6.18 -27.52
N ALA A 143 -19.63 -7.49 -27.32
CA ALA A 143 -18.64 -8.13 -26.45
C ALA A 143 -18.66 -7.83 -24.92
N SER A 144 -19.70 -7.23 -24.35
CA SER A 144 -19.83 -7.13 -22.88
C SER A 144 -21.27 -7.33 -22.47
N ALA A 145 -21.55 -8.37 -21.68
CA ALA A 145 -22.88 -8.62 -21.15
C ALA A 145 -23.33 -7.44 -20.26
N PRO A 146 -24.63 -7.11 -20.22
CA PRO A 146 -25.14 -6.13 -19.27
C PRO A 146 -24.75 -6.52 -17.85
N ASP A 147 -24.06 -5.61 -17.16
CA ASP A 147 -23.74 -5.77 -15.75
C ASP A 147 -24.99 -5.48 -14.93
N VAL A 148 -25.65 -6.55 -14.45
CA VAL A 148 -26.70 -6.43 -13.46
C VAL A 148 -26.01 -6.33 -12.11
N ASN A 149 -25.87 -5.10 -11.60
CA ASN A 149 -25.35 -4.85 -10.27
C ASN A 149 -26.33 -5.39 -9.22
N ILE A 150 -26.13 -6.64 -8.80
CA ILE A 150 -26.92 -7.30 -7.75
C ILE A 150 -26.42 -6.80 -6.40
N GLN A 151 -27.20 -5.95 -5.73
CA GLN A 151 -26.85 -5.33 -4.44
C GLN A 151 -26.61 -6.31 -3.28
N SER A 152 -27.06 -7.57 -3.39
CA SER A 152 -26.74 -8.64 -2.44
C SER A 152 -26.81 -10.01 -3.09
N SER A 153 -25.73 -10.78 -3.02
CA SER A 153 -25.60 -12.11 -3.65
C SER A 153 -26.09 -13.29 -2.79
N ASP A 154 -26.83 -13.03 -1.71
CA ASP A 154 -27.44 -14.10 -0.92
C ASP A 154 -28.47 -14.84 -1.79
N ASN A 155 -28.14 -16.07 -2.19
CA ASN A 155 -28.90 -16.99 -3.05
C ASN A 155 -28.65 -16.97 -4.57
N ILE A 156 -27.45 -16.60 -5.05
CA ILE A 156 -27.07 -16.92 -6.44
C ILE A 156 -26.80 -18.42 -6.56
N ALA A 157 -27.80 -19.18 -7.03
CA ALA A 157 -27.62 -20.59 -7.36
C ALA A 157 -26.77 -20.69 -8.65
N LEU A 158 -25.49 -21.04 -8.49
CA LEU A 158 -24.62 -21.35 -9.63
C LEU A 158 -25.20 -22.53 -10.42
N THR A 159 -25.22 -22.39 -11.75
CA THR A 159 -25.60 -23.47 -12.66
C THR A 159 -24.63 -24.65 -12.53
N ALA A 160 -25.05 -25.84 -12.98
CA ALA A 160 -24.18 -27.02 -12.99
C ALA A 160 -22.87 -26.77 -13.76
N GLN A 161 -22.94 -26.03 -14.87
CA GLN A 161 -21.76 -25.68 -15.67
C GLN A 161 -20.82 -24.74 -14.90
N GLN A 162 -21.34 -23.68 -14.28
CA GLN A 162 -20.50 -22.76 -13.50
C GLN A 162 -19.78 -23.46 -12.33
N LYS A 163 -20.43 -24.46 -11.71
CA LYS A 163 -19.77 -25.29 -10.69
C LYS A 163 -18.65 -26.13 -11.28
N LEU A 164 -18.84 -26.69 -12.48
CA LEU A 164 -17.79 -27.43 -13.20
C LEU A 164 -16.63 -26.51 -13.57
N ASP A 165 -16.91 -25.30 -14.04
CA ASP A 165 -15.88 -24.32 -14.43
C ASP A 165 -15.03 -23.90 -13.22
N VAL A 166 -15.67 -23.63 -12.07
CA VAL A 166 -14.96 -23.31 -10.81
C VAL A 166 -14.08 -24.48 -10.36
N ASN A 167 -14.59 -25.71 -10.43
CA ASN A 167 -13.79 -26.88 -10.08
C ASN A 167 -12.61 -27.06 -11.05
N PHE A 168 -12.84 -26.87 -12.35
CA PHE A 168 -11.79 -27.00 -13.36
C PHE A 168 -10.67 -25.97 -13.16
N GLU A 169 -11.00 -24.72 -12.84
CA GLU A 169 -10.01 -23.68 -12.53
C GLU A 169 -9.25 -23.98 -11.24
N ALA A 170 -9.93 -24.50 -10.21
CA ALA A 170 -9.29 -24.93 -8.96
C ALA A 170 -8.31 -26.09 -9.20
N ASP A 171 -8.72 -27.10 -9.97
CA ASP A 171 -7.88 -28.24 -10.32
C ASP A 171 -6.67 -27.80 -11.15
N THR A 172 -6.86 -26.88 -12.10
CA THR A 172 -5.78 -26.31 -12.91
C THR A 172 -4.79 -25.56 -12.02
N ALA A 173 -5.25 -24.70 -11.12
CA ALA A 173 -4.37 -23.94 -10.22
C ALA A 173 -3.56 -24.84 -9.28
N LEU A 174 -4.14 -25.95 -8.81
CA LEU A 174 -3.44 -26.93 -7.96
C LEU A 174 -2.40 -27.73 -8.75
N SER A 175 -2.72 -28.09 -9.99
CA SER A 175 -1.80 -28.75 -10.91
C SER A 175 -0.64 -27.83 -11.30
N ASP A 176 -0.90 -26.55 -11.59
CA ASP A 176 0.13 -25.54 -11.90
C ASP A 176 1.13 -25.34 -10.75
N LEU A 177 0.68 -25.50 -9.50
CA LEU A 177 1.53 -25.46 -8.32
C LEU A 177 2.24 -26.79 -8.03
N ASN A 178 2.05 -27.82 -8.87
CA ASN A 178 2.51 -29.19 -8.65
C ASN A 178 2.09 -29.75 -7.28
N LEU A 179 0.91 -29.38 -6.75
CA LEU A 179 0.39 -29.90 -5.47
C LEU A 179 -0.63 -31.04 -5.66
N ASP A 180 -0.81 -31.49 -6.90
CA ASP A 180 -1.67 -32.60 -7.31
C ASP A 180 -1.33 -33.92 -6.58
N HIS A 181 -0.05 -34.17 -6.34
CA HIS A 181 0.43 -35.34 -5.59
C HIS A 181 0.06 -35.33 -4.09
N LEU A 182 -0.34 -34.19 -3.53
CA LEU A 182 -0.75 -34.06 -2.12
C LEU A 182 -2.27 -34.13 -1.92
N MET A 183 -3.05 -33.93 -2.98
CA MET A 183 -4.49 -33.80 -2.90
C MET A 183 -5.19 -34.88 -3.70
N LYS A 184 -5.05 -36.14 -3.28
CA LYS A 184 -6.03 -37.16 -3.69
C LYS A 184 -7.34 -36.87 -2.96
N THR A 185 -8.46 -36.90 -3.68
CA THR A 185 -9.80 -36.93 -3.08
C THR A 185 -9.81 -38.01 -2.02
N ALA A 186 -10.21 -37.70 -0.78
CA ALA A 186 -10.19 -38.64 0.34
C ALA A 186 -10.90 -39.94 -0.09
N THR A 187 -10.12 -40.98 -0.39
CA THR A 187 -10.66 -42.29 -0.76
C THR A 187 -11.26 -42.90 0.48
N ALA A 188 -12.55 -43.25 0.41
CA ALA A 188 -13.34 -43.72 1.55
C ALA A 188 -12.83 -45.03 2.18
N SER A 189 -11.90 -45.73 1.52
CA SER A 189 -11.30 -46.97 1.99
C SER A 189 -9.86 -47.14 1.50
N ALA A 190 -9.02 -47.78 2.32
CA ALA A 190 -7.67 -48.20 1.93
C ALA A 190 -7.66 -49.21 0.76
N THR A 191 -8.79 -49.88 0.48
CA THR A 191 -8.94 -50.78 -0.68
C THR A 191 -9.04 -50.04 -2.02
N ASP A 192 -9.41 -48.74 -2.00
CA ASP A 192 -9.48 -47.88 -3.19
C ASP A 192 -8.13 -47.23 -3.54
N LEU A 193 -7.07 -47.51 -2.76
CA LEU A 193 -5.68 -47.16 -3.11
C LEU A 193 -5.13 -47.98 -4.29
N THR A 194 -5.90 -48.94 -4.81
CA THR A 194 -5.50 -49.83 -5.90
C THR A 194 -5.51 -49.18 -7.28
N ALA A 195 -6.12 -47.99 -7.43
CA ALA A 195 -5.94 -47.15 -8.61
C ALA A 195 -4.72 -46.22 -8.39
N GLU A 196 -3.61 -46.76 -8.87
CA GLU A 196 -2.22 -46.30 -8.92
C GLU A 196 -2.04 -44.78 -9.11
N VAL A 197 -1.14 -44.17 -8.34
CA VAL A 197 -0.45 -42.95 -8.76
C VAL A 197 0.67 -43.43 -9.68
N ALA A 198 0.36 -43.55 -10.98
CA ALA A 198 1.29 -44.10 -11.98
C ALA A 198 2.46 -43.16 -12.32
N ASP A 199 2.86 -42.28 -11.39
CA ASP A 199 3.85 -41.27 -11.67
C ASP A 199 5.07 -41.40 -10.75
N ASN A 200 6.23 -41.07 -11.31
CA ASN A 200 7.59 -41.14 -10.76
C ASN A 200 7.80 -40.16 -9.57
N THR A 201 6.84 -40.08 -8.67
CA THR A 201 6.83 -39.17 -7.54
C THR A 201 7.88 -39.59 -6.51
N VAL A 202 8.46 -38.59 -5.86
CA VAL A 202 9.53 -38.77 -4.86
C VAL A 202 9.06 -39.68 -3.70
N LEU A 203 7.76 -39.69 -3.37
CA LEU A 203 7.21 -40.58 -2.34
C LEU A 203 7.21 -42.06 -2.76
N ALA A 204 6.92 -42.39 -4.02
CA ALA A 204 6.99 -43.77 -4.51
C ALA A 204 8.43 -44.33 -4.46
N TYR A 205 9.41 -43.49 -4.78
CA TYR A 205 10.84 -43.83 -4.71
C TYR A 205 11.39 -43.89 -3.27
N LEU A 206 10.77 -43.22 -2.31
CA LEU A 206 11.18 -43.28 -0.90
C LEU A 206 10.63 -44.52 -0.19
N LEU A 207 9.52 -45.09 -0.66
CA LEU A 207 8.79 -46.14 0.06
C LEU A 207 9.03 -47.55 -0.50
N THR A 208 9.57 -47.69 -1.71
CA THR A 208 9.69 -49.00 -2.38
C THR A 208 10.96 -49.09 -3.23
N ASN A 209 11.58 -50.26 -3.30
CA ASN A 209 12.80 -50.46 -4.10
C ASN A 209 12.51 -50.99 -5.52
N ASP A 210 11.28 -51.40 -5.79
CA ASP A 210 10.84 -51.96 -7.07
C ASP A 210 9.71 -51.14 -7.74
N GLY A 211 9.32 -50.00 -7.14
CA GLY A 211 8.24 -49.15 -7.62
C GLY A 211 6.84 -49.68 -7.30
N ASN A 212 6.71 -50.72 -6.47
CA ASN A 212 5.46 -51.34 -6.10
C ASN A 212 5.20 -51.18 -4.60
N THR A 213 4.14 -50.48 -4.20
CA THR A 213 3.84 -50.22 -2.77
C THR A 213 3.10 -51.36 -2.06
N SER A 214 2.87 -52.49 -2.74
CA SER A 214 2.09 -53.60 -2.18
C SER A 214 2.85 -54.51 -1.21
N ASP A 215 4.17 -54.37 -1.11
CA ASP A 215 5.05 -55.15 -0.25
C ASP A 215 5.54 -54.39 1.00
N TYR A 216 5.14 -53.12 1.17
CA TYR A 216 5.54 -52.29 2.31
C TYR A 216 4.92 -52.79 3.62
N ASP A 217 5.74 -53.37 4.48
CA ASP A 217 5.41 -53.76 5.86
C ASP A 217 6.02 -52.76 6.86
N ASP A 218 5.18 -52.03 7.61
CA ASP A 218 5.64 -50.98 8.52
C ASP A 218 6.58 -51.50 9.63
N GLY A 219 6.42 -52.77 10.00
CA GLY A 219 7.13 -53.36 11.13
C GLY A 219 8.56 -53.78 10.78
N THR A 220 8.85 -53.96 9.49
CA THR A 220 10.14 -54.49 9.02
C THR A 220 10.84 -53.57 8.03
N MET A 221 10.10 -52.74 7.29
CA MET A 221 10.63 -51.91 6.20
C MET A 221 10.57 -50.41 6.47
N SER A 222 10.00 -49.99 7.61
CA SER A 222 10.13 -48.59 8.03
C SER A 222 11.60 -48.25 8.34
N LEU A 223 11.97 -47.00 8.08
CA LEU A 223 13.31 -46.49 8.35
C LEU A 223 13.69 -46.67 9.84
N GLU A 224 12.71 -46.62 10.75
CA GLU A 224 12.86 -46.89 12.19
C GLU A 224 13.13 -48.37 12.49
N ALA A 225 12.45 -49.29 11.82
CA ALA A 225 12.68 -50.73 11.98
C ALA A 225 14.08 -51.15 11.49
N ALA A 226 14.51 -50.59 10.35
CA ALA A 226 15.83 -50.89 9.77
C ALA A 226 17.02 -50.41 10.63
N THR A 227 16.84 -49.35 11.42
CA THR A 227 17.89 -48.84 12.32
C THR A 227 18.10 -49.68 13.58
N THR A 228 17.12 -50.48 14.00
CA THR A 228 17.15 -51.12 15.33
C THR A 228 17.69 -52.56 15.29
N ALA A 229 17.59 -53.27 14.16
CA ALA A 229 17.89 -54.71 14.09
C ALA A 229 19.35 -55.06 13.69
N ARG A 230 20.20 -54.10 13.33
CA ARG A 230 21.38 -54.40 12.47
C ARG A 230 22.75 -54.45 13.14
N LEU A 231 22.89 -54.39 14.48
CA LEU A 231 24.23 -54.28 15.11
C LEU A 231 24.63 -55.27 16.22
N LEU A 232 23.73 -55.82 17.04
CA LEU A 232 24.11 -56.62 18.23
C LEU A 232 23.75 -58.11 18.05
N PHE A 233 24.75 -58.99 18.03
CA PHE A 233 24.54 -60.45 17.93
C PHE A 233 24.37 -61.13 19.29
N PHE A 234 25.16 -60.74 20.29
CA PHE A 234 25.18 -61.40 21.59
C PHE A 234 25.51 -60.42 22.73
N SER A 235 24.92 -60.66 23.90
CA SER A 235 25.27 -60.01 25.17
C SER A 235 25.25 -61.02 26.31
N GLY A 236 26.30 -61.06 27.12
CA GLY A 236 26.42 -61.93 28.28
C GLY A 236 27.46 -61.43 29.28
N THR A 237 27.97 -62.32 30.13
CA THR A 237 28.97 -61.99 31.16
C THR A 237 30.18 -62.91 31.14
N SER A 238 31.36 -62.37 31.46
CA SER A 238 32.59 -63.18 31.50
C SER A 238 32.75 -63.97 32.80
N THR A 239 33.52 -65.05 32.75
CA THR A 239 33.95 -65.82 33.91
C THR A 239 35.29 -65.31 34.44
N GLY A 240 35.59 -65.60 35.72
CA GLY A 240 36.86 -65.26 36.34
C GLY A 240 38.07 -66.03 35.80
N SER A 241 37.86 -66.97 34.87
CA SER A 241 38.93 -67.69 34.16
C SER A 241 39.46 -66.92 32.94
N SER A 242 38.84 -65.78 32.59
CA SER A 242 39.25 -64.96 31.45
C SER A 242 40.69 -64.45 31.59
N THR A 243 41.38 -64.45 30.46
CA THR A 243 42.72 -63.89 30.30
C THR A 243 42.65 -62.65 29.42
N THR A 244 43.77 -61.95 29.21
CA THR A 244 43.78 -60.80 28.31
C THR A 244 43.62 -61.20 26.84
N THR A 245 43.88 -62.45 26.45
CA THR A 245 43.79 -62.90 25.04
C THR A 245 42.65 -63.86 24.77
N LYS A 246 41.98 -64.36 25.83
CA LYS A 246 40.87 -65.33 25.74
C LYS A 246 39.82 -64.99 26.79
N VAL A 247 38.58 -64.72 26.35
CA VAL A 247 37.46 -64.29 27.21
C VAL A 247 36.45 -65.42 27.30
N PHE A 248 36.30 -65.99 28.49
CA PHE A 248 35.32 -67.05 28.75
C PHE A 248 33.99 -66.42 29.16
N VAL A 249 32.88 -66.87 28.62
CA VAL A 249 31.52 -66.42 29.01
C VAL A 249 30.81 -67.45 29.89
N GLN A 250 29.83 -67.01 30.69
CA GLN A 250 29.13 -67.92 31.60
C GLN A 250 28.35 -68.99 30.83
N SER A 251 28.34 -70.21 31.38
CA SER A 251 27.59 -71.34 30.81
C SER A 251 26.09 -71.00 30.73
N GLY A 252 25.57 -70.91 29.51
CA GLY A 252 24.15 -70.59 29.23
C GLY A 252 23.94 -69.20 28.62
N ASP A 253 24.96 -68.35 28.60
CA ASP A 253 24.91 -67.03 27.95
C ASP A 253 25.02 -67.13 26.41
N PRO A 254 25.95 -67.88 25.78
CA PRO A 254 26.04 -67.90 24.32
C PRO A 254 24.79 -68.57 23.72
N PRO A 255 24.29 -68.11 22.55
CA PRO A 255 23.09 -68.67 21.96
C PRO A 255 23.30 -70.14 21.65
N THR A 256 22.48 -70.99 22.27
CA THR A 256 22.56 -72.45 22.14
C THR A 256 22.34 -72.83 20.67
N GLY A 257 23.39 -73.28 19.98
CA GLY A 257 23.34 -73.76 18.60
C GLY A 257 24.32 -73.14 17.61
N GLY A 258 25.18 -72.20 18.01
CA GLY A 258 26.27 -71.72 17.15
C GLY A 258 27.32 -72.82 16.91
N ALA A 259 27.78 -72.96 15.67
CA ALA A 259 28.93 -73.79 15.34
C ALA A 259 30.24 -73.09 15.73
N ASP A 260 31.28 -73.87 16.00
CA ASP A 260 32.69 -73.43 16.00
C ASP A 260 32.91 -72.54 14.76
N ASP A 261 33.44 -71.33 14.94
CA ASP A 261 33.64 -70.25 13.95
C ASP A 261 32.51 -69.22 13.66
N ASP A 262 31.27 -69.38 14.17
CA ASP A 262 30.16 -68.46 13.82
C ASP A 262 30.37 -66.99 14.24
N TYR A 263 31.31 -66.74 15.15
CA TYR A 263 31.67 -65.40 15.63
C TYR A 263 33.02 -64.92 15.13
N ASN A 264 33.65 -65.63 14.20
CA ASN A 264 34.92 -65.17 13.62
C ASN A 264 34.70 -63.87 12.86
N ASP A 265 35.68 -62.97 12.96
CA ASP A 265 35.62 -61.64 12.36
C ASP A 265 34.47 -60.76 12.92
N THR A 266 34.03 -61.00 14.16
CA THR A 266 33.11 -60.10 14.87
C THR A 266 33.85 -59.22 15.87
N LEU A 267 33.19 -58.13 16.32
CA LEU A 267 33.75 -57.26 17.36
C LEU A 267 33.24 -57.67 18.73
N LEU A 268 34.16 -58.07 19.61
CA LEU A 268 33.91 -58.29 21.02
C LEU A 268 34.17 -57.01 21.79
N ALA A 269 33.16 -56.48 22.49
CA ALA A 269 33.33 -55.45 23.49
C ALA A 269 33.24 -56.07 24.89
N VAL A 270 34.22 -55.80 25.74
CA VAL A 270 34.26 -56.25 27.13
C VAL A 270 34.28 -55.02 28.05
N TRP A 271 33.34 -54.94 28.98
CA TRP A 271 33.26 -53.86 29.96
C TRP A 271 33.67 -54.36 31.33
N ARG A 272 34.60 -53.65 31.97
CA ARG A 272 35.03 -53.94 33.34
C ARG A 272 33.97 -53.46 34.35
N GLY A 273 33.18 -54.39 34.87
CA GLY A 273 32.02 -54.15 35.73
C GLY A 273 30.68 -54.45 35.05
N THR A 274 29.60 -54.44 35.84
CA THR A 274 28.23 -54.74 35.38
C THR A 274 27.45 -53.51 34.89
N ASP A 275 28.03 -52.31 34.97
CA ASP A 275 27.41 -51.05 34.57
C ASP A 275 28.21 -50.39 33.44
N LYS A 276 27.65 -50.41 32.22
CA LYS A 276 28.30 -49.85 31.03
C LYS A 276 28.58 -48.35 31.13
N SER A 277 27.83 -47.61 31.94
CA SER A 277 27.96 -46.14 32.03
C SER A 277 29.23 -45.70 32.74
N THR A 278 29.80 -46.57 33.58
CA THR A 278 30.99 -46.29 34.40
C THR A 278 32.15 -47.25 34.11
N ALA A 279 31.88 -48.36 33.41
CA ALA A 279 32.86 -49.38 33.09
C ALA A 279 33.88 -48.93 32.03
N ARG A 280 35.12 -49.41 32.18
CA ARG A 280 36.13 -49.30 31.13
C ARG A 280 35.83 -50.35 30.08
N VAL A 281 35.70 -49.95 28.82
CA VAL A 281 35.46 -50.85 27.69
C VAL A 281 36.76 -51.19 26.98
N ASN A 282 36.86 -52.42 26.48
CA ASN A 282 37.88 -52.80 25.53
C ASN A 282 37.23 -53.57 24.38
N ILE A 283 37.52 -53.16 23.14
CA ILE A 283 36.93 -53.74 21.94
C ILE A 283 38.02 -54.43 21.14
N ARG A 284 37.78 -55.70 20.78
CA ARG A 284 38.72 -56.55 20.04
C ARG A 284 38.01 -57.34 18.96
N VAL A 285 38.79 -57.83 18.00
CA VAL A 285 38.26 -58.73 16.98
C VAL A 285 38.33 -60.14 17.52
N VAL A 286 37.24 -60.89 17.38
CA VAL A 286 37.21 -62.33 17.65
C VAL A 286 37.87 -63.04 16.49
N THR A 287 38.96 -63.76 16.76
CA THR A 287 39.63 -64.59 15.75
C THR A 287 39.07 -66.00 15.71
N ASP A 288 38.55 -66.48 16.84
CA ASP A 288 38.06 -67.83 17.02
C ASP A 288 37.06 -67.88 18.19
N TYR A 289 35.98 -68.65 18.06
CA TYR A 289 35.03 -68.93 19.15
C TYR A 289 34.88 -70.44 19.33
N ASP A 290 35.31 -70.92 20.50
CA ASP A 290 35.31 -72.34 20.88
C ASP A 290 34.04 -72.66 21.69
N ASP A 291 33.14 -73.46 21.11
CA ASP A 291 31.87 -73.85 21.73
C ASP A 291 32.03 -74.94 22.81
N SER A 292 33.10 -75.73 22.72
CA SER A 292 33.42 -76.82 23.63
C SER A 292 33.91 -76.30 24.98
N ASP A 293 34.46 -75.08 24.97
CA ASP A 293 34.88 -74.29 26.13
C ASP A 293 34.48 -72.81 25.90
N PRO A 294 33.22 -72.42 26.20
CA PRO A 294 32.58 -71.19 25.71
C PRO A 294 33.42 -69.92 25.86
N SER A 295 34.19 -69.61 24.83
CA SER A 295 35.19 -68.55 24.91
C SER A 295 35.56 -67.96 23.56
N PHE A 296 35.85 -66.67 23.60
CA PHE A 296 36.31 -65.88 22.46
C PHE A 296 37.82 -65.71 22.53
N THR A 297 38.53 -66.16 21.50
CA THR A 297 39.95 -65.85 21.29
C THR A 297 40.07 -64.55 20.50
N LEU A 298 40.97 -63.68 20.93
CA LEU A 298 41.07 -62.31 20.41
C LEU A 298 42.31 -62.10 19.55
N ASP A 299 42.18 -61.22 18.56
CA ASP A 299 43.29 -60.81 17.67
C ASP A 299 44.48 -60.18 18.41
N SER A 300 44.19 -59.51 19.52
CA SER A 300 45.19 -58.88 20.38
C SER A 300 44.73 -58.80 21.84
N ALA A 301 45.70 -58.70 22.75
CA ALA A 301 45.41 -58.67 24.18
C ALA A 301 44.55 -57.45 24.58
N LEU A 302 43.56 -57.69 25.44
CA LEU A 302 42.82 -56.67 26.18
C LEU A 302 43.78 -55.90 27.09
N GLY A 303 43.51 -54.61 27.26
CA GLY A 303 44.22 -53.74 28.20
C GLY A 303 43.94 -54.03 29.68
N PHE A 304 43.05 -54.98 29.98
CA PHE A 304 42.81 -55.52 31.31
C PHE A 304 42.35 -56.98 31.23
N THR A 305 42.61 -57.75 32.28
CA THR A 305 42.06 -59.11 32.44
C THR A 305 40.59 -59.01 32.88
N PRO A 306 39.63 -59.58 32.12
CA PRO A 306 38.22 -59.58 32.54
C PRO A 306 38.02 -60.32 33.86
N GLN A 307 37.14 -59.80 34.70
CA GLN A 307 36.76 -60.40 35.99
C GLN A 307 35.44 -61.17 35.85
N ALA A 308 35.11 -61.97 36.86
CA ALA A 308 33.81 -62.64 36.89
C ALA A 308 32.68 -61.60 36.90
N ASN A 309 31.70 -61.77 36.01
CA ASN A 309 30.54 -60.90 35.78
C ASN A 309 30.81 -59.58 35.04
N ASP A 310 31.99 -59.38 34.45
CA ASP A 310 32.19 -58.28 33.50
C ASP A 310 31.28 -58.49 32.27
N LEU A 311 30.68 -57.43 31.74
CA LEU A 311 29.78 -57.55 30.58
C LEU A 311 30.58 -57.82 29.31
N VAL A 312 30.03 -58.67 28.44
CA VAL A 312 30.62 -59.06 27.16
C VAL A 312 29.55 -58.96 26.09
N GLU A 313 29.85 -58.30 24.98
CA GLU A 313 28.93 -58.21 23.84
C GLU A 313 29.67 -58.41 22.53
N VAL A 314 28.97 -59.01 21.56
CA VAL A 314 29.50 -59.27 20.21
C VAL A 314 28.65 -58.54 19.19
N TYR A 315 29.31 -57.79 18.32
CA TYR A 315 28.71 -56.97 17.27
C TYR A 315 29.11 -57.47 15.88
N VAL A 316 28.18 -57.36 14.93
CA VAL A 316 28.47 -57.60 13.51
C VAL A 316 29.45 -56.52 13.07
N ALA A 317 30.56 -56.92 12.45
CA ALA A 317 31.40 -55.98 11.74
C ALA A 317 31.45 -56.35 10.26
N ASP A 318 31.32 -55.35 9.40
CA ASP A 318 31.60 -55.51 7.98
C ASP A 318 33.11 -55.77 7.82
N ALA A 319 33.50 -56.66 6.90
CA ALA A 319 34.89 -57.06 6.66
C ALA A 319 35.81 -55.83 6.42
N GLY A 320 35.27 -54.75 5.84
CA GLY A 320 35.97 -53.48 5.68
C GLY A 320 36.24 -52.73 7.00
N ALA A 321 35.33 -52.82 7.97
CA ALA A 321 35.46 -52.20 9.29
C ALA A 321 36.51 -52.90 10.16
N LEU A 322 36.61 -54.24 10.09
CA LEU A 322 37.61 -55.02 10.82
C LEU A 322 39.05 -54.73 10.36
N ALA A 323 39.25 -54.69 9.04
CA ALA A 323 40.53 -54.30 8.45
C ALA A 323 40.91 -52.85 8.82
N SER A 324 39.91 -51.98 8.98
CA SER A 324 40.11 -50.58 9.39
C SER A 324 40.43 -50.45 10.87
N LEU A 325 39.79 -51.23 11.76
CA LEU A 325 40.06 -51.20 13.20
C LEU A 325 41.46 -51.73 13.53
N SER A 326 41.88 -52.81 12.85
CA SER A 326 43.24 -53.34 12.99
C SER A 326 44.29 -52.34 12.47
N LYS A 327 44.03 -51.67 11.33
CA LYS A 327 44.87 -50.53 10.88
C LYS A 327 44.90 -49.36 11.85
N LEU A 328 43.78 -49.08 12.52
CA LEU A 328 43.65 -48.01 13.51
C LEU A 328 44.45 -48.28 14.77
N THR A 329 44.77 -49.53 15.12
CA THR A 329 45.52 -49.85 16.35
C THR A 329 46.99 -50.18 16.10
N THR A 330 47.36 -50.62 14.90
CA THR A 330 48.73 -51.08 14.56
C THR A 330 49.79 -49.95 14.56
N GLY A 331 49.38 -48.68 14.64
CA GLY A 331 50.28 -47.51 14.67
C GLY A 331 50.50 -46.86 16.04
N PHE A 332 49.80 -47.30 17.09
CA PHE A 332 49.86 -46.67 18.42
C PHE A 332 50.65 -47.52 19.42
N GLY A 333 51.55 -46.88 20.17
CA GLY A 333 52.32 -47.51 21.23
C GLY A 333 51.47 -47.81 22.47
N SER A 334 51.94 -48.74 23.31
CA SER A 334 51.27 -49.10 24.58
C SER A 334 51.57 -48.12 25.73
N ALA A 335 52.44 -47.13 25.53
CA ALA A 335 52.86 -46.15 26.53
C ALA A 335 52.81 -44.72 25.96
N ALA A 336 52.51 -43.75 26.83
CA ALA A 336 52.50 -42.34 26.46
C ALA A 336 53.88 -41.87 25.96
N PRO A 337 53.95 -40.96 24.98
CA PRO A 337 52.84 -40.18 24.41
C PRO A 337 52.16 -40.79 23.17
N ASP A 338 52.50 -42.02 22.76
CA ASP A 338 52.06 -42.59 21.46
C ASP A 338 50.82 -43.48 21.55
N THR A 339 50.00 -43.35 22.60
CA THR A 339 48.72 -44.07 22.67
C THR A 339 47.67 -43.37 21.80
N LEU A 340 46.69 -44.13 21.30
CA LEU A 340 45.54 -43.56 20.55
C LEU A 340 44.84 -42.47 21.37
N GLU A 341 44.72 -42.65 22.69
CA GLU A 341 44.14 -41.65 23.58
C GLU A 341 44.96 -40.35 23.60
N ALA A 342 46.29 -40.44 23.68
CA ALA A 342 47.15 -39.25 23.66
C ALA A 342 47.08 -38.53 22.32
N TYR A 343 46.97 -39.27 21.21
CA TYR A 343 46.81 -38.72 19.87
C TYR A 343 45.46 -37.99 19.71
N LEU A 344 44.37 -38.57 20.20
CA LEU A 344 43.05 -37.93 20.19
C LEU A 344 43.00 -36.70 21.10
N ARG A 345 43.65 -36.75 22.28
CA ARG A 345 43.79 -35.58 23.16
C ARG A 345 44.59 -34.45 22.49
N ALA A 346 45.64 -34.79 21.76
CA ALA A 346 46.43 -33.85 20.95
C ALA A 346 45.62 -33.21 19.81
N ILE A 347 44.70 -33.95 19.19
CA ILE A 347 43.76 -33.43 18.17
C ILE A 347 42.73 -32.48 18.79
N MET A 348 42.23 -32.81 19.97
CA MET A 348 41.13 -32.08 20.58
C MET A 348 41.56 -30.85 21.38
N SER A 349 42.71 -30.87 22.06
CA SER A 349 43.11 -29.78 22.98
C SER A 349 44.50 -29.23 22.70
N LYS A 350 44.64 -27.91 22.80
CA LYS A 350 45.90 -27.19 22.54
C LYS A 350 46.96 -27.36 23.61
N GLY A 351 46.60 -27.85 24.80
CA GLY A 351 47.51 -28.06 25.93
C GLY A 351 48.09 -29.49 26.02
N ALA A 352 47.74 -30.37 25.09
CA ALA A 352 48.19 -31.75 25.10
C ALA A 352 49.61 -31.91 24.54
N THR A 353 50.33 -32.93 25.01
CA THR A 353 51.66 -33.26 24.49
C THR A 353 51.55 -33.93 23.13
N ALA A 354 52.28 -33.43 22.13
CA ALA A 354 52.32 -34.03 20.81
C ALA A 354 52.88 -35.47 20.86
N PRO A 355 52.21 -36.45 20.21
CA PRO A 355 52.75 -37.79 20.02
C PRO A 355 54.05 -37.74 19.20
N ALA A 356 55.00 -38.60 19.51
CA ALA A 356 56.35 -38.53 18.95
C ALA A 356 56.37 -38.80 17.43
N ASN A 357 55.39 -39.55 16.94
CA ASN A 357 55.25 -39.89 15.51
C ASN A 357 54.21 -39.04 14.78
N ALA A 358 53.71 -37.95 15.37
CA ALA A 358 52.66 -37.13 14.77
C ALA A 358 53.11 -36.23 13.60
N GLY A 359 54.37 -36.36 13.18
CA GLY A 359 54.93 -35.57 12.09
C GLY A 359 55.02 -34.09 12.47
N THR A 360 54.45 -33.22 11.63
CA THR A 360 54.44 -31.77 11.84
C THR A 360 53.27 -31.26 12.68
N TYR A 361 52.43 -32.16 13.19
CA TYR A 361 51.23 -31.78 13.96
C TYR A 361 51.61 -31.20 15.32
N ASP A 362 51.24 -29.93 15.56
CA ASP A 362 51.43 -29.26 16.85
C ASP A 362 50.05 -28.95 17.48
N PRO A 363 49.69 -29.57 18.62
CA PRO A 363 48.44 -29.28 19.31
C PRO A 363 48.20 -27.78 19.56
N ALA A 364 49.27 -27.01 19.78
CA ALA A 364 49.16 -25.57 20.04
C ALA A 364 48.62 -24.76 18.85
N THR A 365 48.76 -25.26 17.62
CA THR A 365 48.35 -24.56 16.38
C THR A 365 47.34 -25.32 15.54
N ASP A 366 47.23 -26.64 15.72
CA ASP A 366 46.50 -27.51 14.79
C ASP A 366 45.30 -28.20 15.47
N SER A 367 45.12 -28.04 16.78
CA SER A 367 44.02 -28.65 17.52
C SER A 367 42.66 -28.02 17.18
N LEU A 368 41.60 -28.81 17.33
CA LEU A 368 40.23 -28.38 17.13
C LEU A 368 39.83 -27.24 18.08
N GLU A 369 40.36 -27.21 19.30
CA GLU A 369 40.19 -26.10 20.24
C GLU A 369 40.77 -24.80 19.67
N TYR A 370 41.98 -24.84 19.09
CA TYR A 370 42.59 -23.68 18.44
C TYR A 370 41.81 -23.24 17.19
N ILE A 371 41.38 -24.20 16.35
CA ILE A 371 40.55 -23.89 15.17
C ILE A 371 39.21 -23.29 15.61
N GLY A 372 38.59 -23.83 16.65
CA GLY A 372 37.36 -23.29 17.24
C GLY A 372 37.55 -21.86 17.77
N GLU A 373 38.67 -21.55 18.40
CA GLU A 373 39.02 -20.17 18.79
C GLU A 373 39.21 -19.25 17.58
N ARG A 374 39.75 -19.75 16.45
CA ARG A 374 39.87 -18.98 15.19
C ARG A 374 38.52 -18.77 14.52
N VAL A 375 37.69 -19.80 14.45
CA VAL A 375 36.33 -19.74 13.91
C VAL A 375 35.46 -18.83 14.76
N ALA A 376 35.54 -18.89 16.09
CA ALA A 376 34.88 -17.95 16.98
C ALA A 376 35.38 -16.50 16.81
N LEU A 377 36.63 -16.30 16.39
CA LEU A 377 37.13 -14.97 15.98
C LEU A 377 36.50 -14.49 14.67
N ILE A 378 36.22 -15.41 13.75
CA ILE A 378 35.60 -15.16 12.43
C ILE A 378 34.07 -14.97 12.58
N GLU A 379 33.42 -15.74 13.45
CA GLU A 379 31.96 -15.80 13.60
C GLU A 379 31.43 -14.93 14.76
N GLY A 380 32.23 -14.69 15.81
CA GLY A 380 31.76 -14.17 17.11
C GLY A 380 32.37 -12.84 17.59
N ALA A 381 33.37 -12.29 16.91
CA ALA A 381 33.81 -10.90 17.12
C ALA A 381 33.36 -10.07 15.92
N GLY A 382 32.08 -9.71 15.95
CA GLY A 382 31.39 -9.03 14.85
C GLY A 382 32.14 -7.81 14.32
N PHE A 383 31.84 -7.52 13.06
CA PHE A 383 32.07 -6.31 12.27
C PHE A 383 31.83 -4.98 13.04
N ALA A 384 32.61 -4.73 14.09
CA ALA A 384 32.32 -3.69 15.08
C ALA A 384 33.08 -2.39 14.83
N THR A 385 33.85 -2.27 13.74
CA THR A 385 34.50 -1.01 13.39
C THR A 385 34.36 -0.75 11.89
N GLY A 386 34.04 0.51 11.54
CA GLY A 386 33.73 0.98 10.18
C GLY A 386 34.92 1.00 9.22
N THR A 387 35.71 -0.07 9.18
CA THR A 387 36.84 -0.26 8.25
C THR A 387 36.79 -1.59 7.51
N ASP A 388 35.73 -2.39 7.69
CA ASP A 388 35.61 -3.65 6.97
C ASP A 388 35.08 -3.44 5.55
N SER A 389 35.92 -3.77 4.58
CA SER A 389 35.67 -3.69 3.14
C SER A 389 34.38 -4.35 2.68
N LEU A 390 33.90 -5.43 3.33
CA LEU A 390 32.66 -6.10 2.92
C LEU A 390 31.41 -5.36 3.42
N LYS A 391 31.51 -4.70 4.57
CA LYS A 391 30.47 -3.76 5.03
C LYS A 391 30.48 -2.49 4.20
N GLU A 392 31.66 -1.95 3.85
CA GLU A 392 31.75 -0.82 2.91
C GLU A 392 31.18 -1.16 1.54
N ILE A 393 31.46 -2.36 1.00
CA ILE A 393 30.91 -2.81 -0.28
C ILE A 393 29.39 -3.00 -0.18
N ARG A 394 28.88 -3.63 0.88
CA ARG A 394 27.43 -3.78 1.07
C ARG A 394 26.75 -2.43 1.27
N ASP A 395 27.29 -1.56 2.12
CA ASP A 395 26.73 -0.23 2.37
C ASP A 395 26.81 0.62 1.10
N ALA A 396 27.86 0.49 0.28
CA ALA A 396 27.98 1.12 -1.03
C ALA A 396 27.00 0.55 -2.06
N ILE A 397 26.77 -0.78 -2.06
CA ILE A 397 25.78 -1.44 -2.93
C ILE A 397 24.35 -1.05 -2.51
N ASP A 398 24.03 -1.01 -1.23
CA ASP A 398 22.74 -0.55 -0.73
C ASP A 398 22.52 0.94 -1.06
N THR A 399 23.59 1.74 -1.08
CA THR A 399 23.55 3.14 -1.55
C THR A 399 23.42 3.26 -3.08
N LEU A 400 23.93 2.30 -3.86
CA LEU A 400 23.88 2.31 -5.34
C LEU A 400 22.64 1.65 -5.95
N VAL A 401 22.11 0.60 -5.30
CA VAL A 401 21.08 -0.32 -5.85
C VAL A 401 19.70 -0.06 -5.27
N ALA A 402 19.60 0.62 -4.12
CA ALA A 402 18.39 1.39 -3.90
C ALA A 402 18.27 2.30 -5.14
N PRO A 403 17.14 2.27 -5.90
CA PRO A 403 16.78 3.49 -6.61
C PRO A 403 16.94 4.61 -5.58
N SER A 404 17.22 5.83 -5.98
CA SER A 404 16.77 6.93 -5.13
C SER A 404 15.24 6.81 -5.04
N VAL A 405 14.73 5.90 -4.20
CA VAL A 405 13.67 6.17 -3.28
C VAL A 405 14.24 7.40 -2.60
N VAL A 406 13.95 8.55 -3.21
CA VAL A 406 13.77 9.79 -2.49
C VAL A 406 12.85 9.31 -1.40
N SER A 407 13.43 8.92 -0.25
CA SER A 407 12.71 8.52 0.95
C SER A 407 11.68 9.59 1.01
N ALA A 408 10.42 9.25 0.73
CA ALA A 408 9.41 10.26 0.50
C ALA A 408 9.53 11.14 1.71
N SER A 409 10.09 12.34 1.50
CA SER A 409 10.19 13.33 2.54
C SER A 409 8.73 13.73 2.61
N ALA A 410 7.98 12.93 3.37
CA ALA A 410 6.85 13.45 4.07
C ALA A 410 7.54 14.51 4.90
N LEU A 411 7.41 15.78 4.51
CA LEU A 411 7.69 16.90 5.39
C LEU A 411 7.01 16.57 6.72
N SER A 412 7.77 15.96 7.62
CA SER A 412 7.23 15.43 8.85
C SER A 412 7.13 16.64 9.76
N GLY A 413 5.91 17.08 9.98
CA GLY A 413 5.57 18.25 10.80
C GLY A 413 4.73 19.26 10.05
N SER A 414 3.68 19.72 10.71
CA SER A 414 2.80 20.82 10.27
C SER A 414 3.57 22.15 10.28
N GLY A 415 3.90 22.69 9.11
CA GLY A 415 4.55 23.99 8.92
C GLY A 415 4.07 24.68 7.64
N PHE A 416 4.46 25.94 7.44
CA PHE A 416 4.13 26.69 6.23
C PHE A 416 4.72 26.04 4.98
N LEU A 417 6.00 25.63 5.01
CA LEU A 417 6.65 25.01 3.85
C LEU A 417 6.04 23.65 3.54
N SER A 418 5.72 22.85 4.56
CA SER A 418 5.06 21.55 4.37
C SER A 418 3.69 21.70 3.73
N ASP A 419 2.92 22.70 4.16
CA ASP A 419 1.62 23.00 3.56
C ASP A 419 1.75 23.47 2.11
N CYS A 420 2.75 24.30 1.81
CA CYS A 420 2.98 24.79 0.45
C CYS A 420 3.35 23.65 -0.49
N VAL A 421 4.31 22.81 -0.09
CA VAL A 421 4.72 21.63 -0.87
C VAL A 421 3.54 20.67 -1.06
N THR A 422 2.76 20.41 0.00
CA THR A 422 1.55 19.57 -0.10
C THR A 422 0.52 20.17 -1.07
N LEU A 423 0.32 21.49 -1.02
CA LEU A 423 -0.61 22.18 -1.93
C LEU A 423 -0.11 22.12 -3.38
N ILE A 424 1.18 22.33 -3.62
CA ILE A 424 1.80 22.22 -4.94
C ILE A 424 1.62 20.80 -5.46
N ARG A 425 2.03 19.77 -4.71
CA ARG A 425 1.87 18.35 -5.08
C ARG A 425 0.42 17.99 -5.41
N ARG A 426 -0.53 18.46 -4.61
CA ARG A 426 -1.97 18.25 -4.88
C ARG A 426 -2.43 18.94 -6.18
N MET A 427 -1.87 20.08 -6.53
CA MET A 427 -2.21 20.78 -7.78
C MET A 427 -1.53 20.15 -9.00
N THR A 428 -0.32 19.60 -8.83
CA THR A 428 0.42 18.93 -9.91
C THR A 428 0.04 17.45 -10.09
N ASP A 429 -0.65 16.87 -9.10
CA ASP A 429 -1.00 15.43 -9.00
C ASP A 429 0.26 14.56 -8.87
N GLU A 430 1.21 15.03 -8.08
CA GLU A 430 2.46 14.33 -7.80
C GLU A 430 2.20 13.22 -6.76
N PRO A 431 2.59 11.95 -7.02
CA PRO A 431 2.39 10.88 -6.06
C PRO A 431 3.18 11.14 -4.78
N GLY A 432 2.58 10.81 -3.62
CA GLY A 432 3.26 10.92 -2.33
C GLY A 432 4.32 9.83 -2.11
N ILE A 433 4.23 8.71 -2.83
CA ILE A 433 5.17 7.60 -2.79
C ILE A 433 5.97 7.64 -4.09
N VAL A 434 7.26 7.95 -4.00
CA VAL A 434 8.18 8.19 -5.13
C VAL A 434 7.82 9.44 -5.96
N PRO A 435 7.88 10.65 -5.36
CA PRO A 435 7.70 11.89 -6.11
C PRO A 435 8.88 12.09 -7.09
N LYS A 436 8.58 12.58 -8.29
CA LYS A 436 9.57 12.96 -9.32
C LYS A 436 10.43 14.14 -8.89
N TYR A 437 9.87 15.04 -8.08
CA TYR A 437 10.55 16.20 -7.54
C TYR A 437 10.67 16.08 -6.02
N THR A 438 11.87 16.38 -5.52
CA THR A 438 12.14 16.39 -4.09
C THR A 438 11.44 17.57 -3.42
N ASP A 439 11.29 17.53 -2.09
CA ASP A 439 10.74 18.68 -1.33
C ASP A 439 11.60 19.93 -1.51
N SER A 440 12.92 19.74 -1.56
CA SER A 440 13.87 20.83 -1.78
C SER A 440 13.65 21.51 -3.14
N ASP A 441 13.45 20.73 -4.20
CA ASP A 441 13.14 21.28 -5.54
C ASP A 441 11.84 22.09 -5.50
N MET A 442 10.83 21.59 -4.78
CA MET A 442 9.54 22.29 -4.64
C MET A 442 9.67 23.60 -3.85
N VAL A 443 10.52 23.66 -2.83
CA VAL A 443 10.82 24.88 -2.07
C VAL A 443 11.61 25.89 -2.92
N GLU A 444 12.50 25.43 -3.79
CA GLU A 444 13.20 26.30 -4.75
C GLU A 444 12.23 26.90 -5.76
N GLN A 445 11.32 26.10 -6.33
CA GLN A 445 10.27 26.61 -7.21
C GLN A 445 9.33 27.59 -6.49
N LEU A 446 9.00 27.31 -5.23
CA LEU A 446 8.20 28.23 -4.40
C LEU A 446 8.92 29.56 -4.16
N THR A 447 10.24 29.53 -3.97
CA THR A 447 11.08 30.72 -3.81
C THR A 447 11.07 31.59 -5.06
N SER A 448 11.30 30.98 -6.23
CA SER A 448 11.21 31.67 -7.53
C SER A 448 9.82 32.29 -7.76
N ALA A 449 8.77 31.51 -7.46
CA ALA A 449 7.40 31.96 -7.55
C ALA A 449 7.11 33.17 -6.65
N MET A 450 7.59 33.18 -5.40
CA MET A 450 7.41 34.33 -4.50
C MET A 450 7.99 35.62 -5.08
N THR A 451 9.16 35.56 -5.74
CA THR A 451 9.77 36.72 -6.39
C THR A 451 8.88 37.29 -7.49
N VAL A 452 8.31 36.42 -8.33
CA VAL A 452 7.38 36.82 -9.41
C VAL A 452 6.12 37.46 -8.81
N ILE A 453 5.51 36.84 -7.81
CA ILE A 453 4.29 37.35 -7.17
C ILE A 453 4.54 38.72 -6.51
N MET A 454 5.66 38.88 -5.82
CA MET A 454 6.00 40.13 -5.16
C MET A 454 6.24 41.26 -6.17
N SER A 455 6.98 40.98 -7.24
CA SER A 455 7.15 41.93 -8.34
C SER A 455 5.80 42.32 -8.97
N GLU A 456 4.91 41.34 -9.17
CA GLU A 456 3.57 41.59 -9.70
C GLU A 456 2.72 42.46 -8.76
N ILE A 457 2.79 42.26 -7.44
CA ILE A 457 2.09 43.09 -6.46
C ILE A 457 2.65 44.52 -6.49
N HIS A 458 3.96 44.69 -6.45
CA HIS A 458 4.58 46.02 -6.41
C HIS A 458 4.34 46.84 -7.68
N ASN A 459 4.32 46.18 -8.84
CA ASN A 459 4.06 46.87 -10.11
C ASN A 459 2.58 47.21 -10.33
N ASN A 460 1.65 46.52 -9.67
CA ASN A 460 0.21 46.64 -9.95
C ASN A 460 -0.63 47.17 -8.79
N THR A 461 -0.01 47.55 -7.67
CA THR A 461 -0.72 48.08 -6.50
C THR A 461 -0.06 49.35 -6.01
N ASP A 462 -0.87 50.34 -5.64
CA ASP A 462 -0.37 51.60 -5.05
C ASP A 462 0.06 51.42 -3.58
N HIS A 463 -0.04 50.20 -3.06
CA HIS A 463 0.14 49.86 -1.66
C HIS A 463 1.15 48.73 -1.52
N ASN A 464 2.43 49.09 -1.65
CA ASN A 464 3.52 48.14 -1.52
C ASN A 464 3.58 47.49 -0.15
N ILE A 465 4.07 46.25 -0.10
CA ILE A 465 4.36 45.57 1.15
C ILE A 465 5.67 46.15 1.68
N ILE A 466 5.63 46.83 2.82
CA ILE A 466 6.80 47.47 3.43
C ILE A 466 7.33 46.58 4.56
N CYS A 467 8.62 46.25 4.48
CA CYS A 467 9.38 45.58 5.51
C CYS A 467 10.17 46.59 6.34
N ARG A 468 10.55 46.19 7.56
CA ARG A 468 11.32 47.01 8.50
C ARG A 468 12.65 46.35 8.80
N PHE A 469 13.70 47.15 8.91
CA PHE A 469 15.03 46.71 9.29
C PHE A 469 15.69 47.78 10.16
N ASP A 470 16.06 47.40 11.38
CA ASP A 470 16.68 48.32 12.33
C ASP A 470 18.22 48.20 12.24
N VAL A 471 18.88 49.35 12.15
CA VAL A 471 20.34 49.47 12.09
C VAL A 471 20.82 50.23 13.32
N ASP A 472 21.52 49.52 14.20
CA ASP A 472 22.19 50.13 15.35
C ASP A 472 23.51 50.76 14.91
N LEU A 473 23.64 52.08 15.10
CA LEU A 473 24.81 52.80 14.64
C LEU A 473 26.00 52.59 15.57
N VAL A 474 27.16 52.28 14.99
CA VAL A 474 28.43 52.09 15.70
C VAL A 474 29.37 53.24 15.40
N SER A 475 30.08 53.74 16.43
CA SER A 475 31.01 54.87 16.29
C SER A 475 32.08 54.54 15.26
N GLY A 476 32.25 55.41 14.28
CA GLY A 476 33.26 55.23 13.22
C GLY A 476 32.88 54.23 12.12
N THR A 477 31.67 53.64 12.17
CA THR A 477 31.14 52.79 11.08
C THR A 477 30.18 53.61 10.22
N GLN A 478 30.54 53.79 8.96
CA GLN A 478 29.72 54.53 7.98
C GLN A 478 28.93 53.62 7.03
N SER A 479 29.39 52.39 6.79
CA SER A 479 28.76 51.44 5.88
C SER A 479 28.09 50.31 6.65
N TYR A 480 26.83 50.05 6.34
CA TYR A 480 26.02 48.98 6.91
C TYR A 480 25.48 48.11 5.78
N ILE A 481 25.57 46.79 5.92
CA ILE A 481 25.09 45.87 4.89
C ILE A 481 23.57 45.74 4.99
N LEU A 482 22.89 46.09 3.90
CA LEU A 482 21.45 45.92 3.78
C LEU A 482 21.07 44.44 3.58
N PRO A 483 19.86 44.04 3.98
CA PRO A 483 19.31 42.76 3.59
C PRO A 483 19.28 42.63 2.05
N PRO A 484 19.71 41.49 1.46
CA PRO A 484 19.77 41.32 0.01
C PRO A 484 18.40 41.38 -0.66
N ASN A 485 17.32 41.19 0.10
CA ASN A 485 15.95 41.30 -0.38
C ASN A 485 15.46 42.77 -0.46
N VAL A 486 16.28 43.79 -0.18
CA VAL A 486 15.90 45.20 -0.35
C VAL A 486 15.80 45.54 -1.83
N GLY A 487 14.59 45.90 -2.28
CA GLY A 487 14.36 46.39 -3.65
C GLY A 487 14.39 47.92 -3.73
N GLU A 488 13.59 48.58 -2.89
CA GLU A 488 13.48 50.04 -2.84
C GLU A 488 13.43 50.50 -1.37
N VAL A 489 14.26 51.46 -0.99
CA VAL A 489 14.19 52.09 0.34
C VAL A 489 13.11 53.17 0.30
N TRP A 490 12.07 52.99 1.12
CA TRP A 490 10.93 53.90 1.19
C TRP A 490 11.17 55.07 2.14
N ALA A 491 11.72 54.78 3.32
CA ALA A 491 12.01 55.79 4.33
C ALA A 491 13.11 55.30 5.28
N VAL A 492 13.89 56.22 5.82
CA VAL A 492 14.87 55.94 6.88
C VAL A 492 14.55 56.85 8.05
N ARG A 493 14.35 56.30 9.24
CA ARG A 493 13.87 57.06 10.40
C ARG A 493 14.81 56.87 11.56
N LYS A 494 15.15 57.95 12.24
CA LYS A 494 15.82 57.84 13.53
C LYS A 494 14.80 57.46 14.59
N MET A 495 15.05 56.37 15.30
CA MET A 495 14.20 55.91 16.39
C MET A 495 14.65 56.49 17.73
N SER A 496 13.70 56.73 18.63
CA SER A 496 13.99 57.11 20.01
C SER A 496 14.58 55.94 20.78
N ALA A 497 15.70 56.17 21.48
CA ALA A 497 16.31 55.21 22.40
C ALA A 497 15.50 55.04 23.72
N THR A 498 14.55 55.94 24.01
CA THR A 498 13.69 55.87 25.20
C THR A 498 12.30 55.37 24.83
N ALA A 499 11.78 54.39 25.57
CA ALA A 499 10.42 53.88 25.39
C ALA A 499 9.37 54.99 25.67
N PRO A 500 8.33 55.14 24.84
CA PRO A 500 8.01 54.35 23.65
C PRO A 500 8.94 54.65 22.46
N VAL A 501 9.35 53.60 21.75
CA VAL A 501 10.22 53.69 20.56
C VAL A 501 9.41 54.30 19.41
N ILE A 502 9.53 55.63 19.24
CA ILE A 502 8.86 56.41 18.21
C ILE A 502 9.88 57.02 17.25
N PRO A 503 9.54 57.19 15.96
CA PRO A 503 10.40 57.89 15.01
C PRO A 503 10.50 59.37 15.40
N ILE A 504 11.72 59.89 15.56
CA ILE A 504 11.99 61.29 15.91
C ILE A 504 11.94 62.16 14.65
N TYR A 505 12.71 61.77 13.63
CA TYR A 505 12.76 62.44 12.34
C TYR A 505 13.16 61.46 11.24
N GLU A 506 12.81 61.82 10.01
CA GLU A 506 13.19 61.08 8.80
C GLU A 506 14.52 61.59 8.26
N VAL A 507 15.36 60.65 7.85
CA VAL A 507 16.65 60.87 7.21
C VAL A 507 16.43 60.79 5.72
N TRP A 508 16.83 61.83 5.01
CA TRP A 508 16.68 61.90 3.56
C TRP A 508 17.94 61.34 2.88
N SER A 509 17.75 60.75 1.71
CA SER A 509 18.87 60.41 0.85
C SER A 509 19.53 61.68 0.33
N ASP A 510 20.84 61.63 0.17
CA ASP A 510 21.61 62.73 -0.42
C ASP A 510 22.53 62.18 -1.51
N ASN A 511 23.03 63.04 -2.37
CA ASN A 511 23.94 62.65 -3.44
C ASN A 511 25.41 62.88 -3.03
N HIS A 512 26.33 62.17 -3.68
CA HIS A 512 27.78 62.31 -3.44
C HIS A 512 28.34 63.71 -3.73
N TRP A 513 27.56 64.56 -4.41
CA TRP A 513 27.97 65.90 -4.85
C TRP A 513 27.49 67.01 -3.91
N SER A 514 26.70 66.66 -2.88
CA SER A 514 26.21 67.61 -1.89
C SER A 514 27.35 68.03 -0.97
N SER A 515 27.58 69.35 -0.88
CA SER A 515 28.64 69.92 -0.04
C SER A 515 28.40 69.71 1.45
N HIS A 516 27.16 69.41 1.85
CA HIS A 516 26.77 69.21 3.25
C HIS A 516 26.81 67.73 3.66
N GLN A 517 26.96 66.81 2.71
CA GLN A 517 27.06 65.35 2.92
C GLN A 517 26.08 64.84 3.99
N SER A 518 24.86 65.37 4.01
CA SER A 518 23.90 65.13 5.10
C SER A 518 22.90 64.08 4.69
N GLY A 519 22.87 62.93 5.38
CA GLY A 519 21.91 61.87 5.10
C GLY A 519 22.60 60.54 4.78
N PHE A 520 22.04 59.81 3.82
CA PHE A 520 22.54 58.50 3.40
C PHE A 520 22.58 58.37 1.88
N VAL A 521 23.38 57.40 1.42
CA VAL A 521 23.42 56.95 0.03
C VAL A 521 23.43 55.42 0.00
N ILE A 522 22.89 54.84 -1.07
CA ILE A 522 22.91 53.39 -1.29
C ILE A 522 24.00 53.07 -2.32
N GLU A 523 25.01 52.32 -1.91
CA GLU A 523 26.13 51.86 -2.74
C GLU A 523 26.03 50.34 -2.92
N GLY A 524 25.34 49.89 -3.97
CA GLY A 524 25.06 48.46 -4.16
C GLY A 524 24.13 47.93 -3.07
N ASN A 525 24.61 47.00 -2.24
CA ASN A 525 23.88 46.46 -1.09
C ASN A 525 24.33 47.08 0.25
N GLU A 526 25.05 48.21 0.20
CA GLU A 526 25.50 48.93 1.39
C GLU A 526 24.69 50.21 1.60
N PHE A 527 24.17 50.38 2.81
CA PHE A 527 23.64 51.62 3.33
C PHE A 527 24.77 52.43 3.93
N ARG A 528 25.13 53.54 3.28
CA ARG A 528 26.24 54.39 3.69
C ARG A 528 25.75 55.73 4.24
N LEU A 529 26.13 56.02 5.48
CA LEU A 529 25.92 57.32 6.10
C LEU A 529 26.99 58.31 5.64
N LEU A 530 26.56 59.50 5.23
CA LEU A 530 27.44 60.55 4.73
C LEU A 530 27.96 61.48 5.84
N THR A 531 27.28 61.53 6.99
CA THR A 531 27.75 62.24 8.19
C THR A 531 28.17 61.25 9.27
N ASP A 532 29.00 61.71 10.22
CA ASP A 532 29.23 60.98 11.46
C ASP A 532 28.00 61.12 12.36
N TRP A 533 27.35 60.01 12.66
CA TRP A 533 26.16 59.95 13.53
C TRP A 533 26.58 59.54 14.94
N ARG A 534 25.78 59.88 15.95
CA ARG A 534 26.07 59.43 17.31
C ARG A 534 25.94 57.91 17.36
N SER A 535 26.95 57.25 17.94
CA SER A 535 27.12 55.80 18.02
C SER A 535 26.13 55.05 18.92
N THR A 536 24.98 55.65 19.22
CA THR A 536 23.95 55.10 20.10
C THR A 536 22.55 55.26 19.50
N ASP A 537 22.44 55.84 18.30
CA ASP A 537 21.17 55.99 17.61
C ASP A 537 20.85 54.70 16.83
N THR A 538 19.57 54.35 16.75
CA THR A 538 19.06 53.26 15.89
C THR A 538 18.30 53.88 14.73
N LEU A 539 18.56 53.42 13.51
CA LEU A 539 17.82 53.81 12.31
C LEU A 539 16.87 52.70 11.89
N GLU A 540 15.57 53.00 11.78
CA GLU A 540 14.57 52.10 11.16
C GLU A 540 14.57 52.38 9.65
N ILE A 541 14.93 51.38 8.85
CA ILE A 541 14.84 51.40 7.40
C ILE A 541 13.55 50.71 6.99
N LEU A 542 12.65 51.47 6.37
CA LEU A 542 11.45 50.98 5.72
C LEU A 542 11.77 50.73 4.25
N TYR A 543 11.55 49.51 3.77
CA TYR A 543 11.88 49.14 2.40
C TYR A 543 10.81 48.24 1.78
N VAL A 544 10.71 48.30 0.45
CA VAL A 544 9.92 47.39 -0.38
C VAL A 544 10.81 46.23 -0.78
N PRO A 545 10.45 44.97 -0.47
CA PRO A 545 11.29 43.83 -0.79
C PRO A 545 11.30 43.54 -2.30
N ASN A 546 12.44 43.13 -2.86
CA ASN A 546 12.55 42.71 -4.26
C ASN A 546 11.86 41.36 -4.55
N GLY A 547 11.44 40.65 -3.51
CA GLY A 547 10.78 39.34 -3.58
C GLY A 547 11.73 38.15 -3.51
N GLU A 548 13.04 38.37 -3.44
CA GLU A 548 14.03 37.33 -3.20
C GLU A 548 13.82 36.75 -1.79
N SER A 549 13.50 35.46 -1.71
CA SER A 549 13.10 34.81 -0.46
C SER A 549 13.82 33.49 -0.22
N PHE A 550 14.82 33.44 0.67
CA PHE A 550 15.47 32.17 1.00
C PHE A 550 14.71 31.44 2.09
N MET A 551 13.67 30.71 1.70
CA MET A 551 12.93 29.90 2.65
C MET A 551 13.67 28.59 2.93
N HIS A 552 13.72 28.19 4.19
CA HIS A 552 14.23 26.88 4.57
C HIS A 552 13.58 26.36 5.84
N LYS A 553 13.61 25.04 6.00
CA LYS A 553 13.27 24.32 7.24
C LYS A 553 14.53 23.61 7.72
N ALA A 554 14.80 23.69 9.02
CA ALA A 554 15.94 22.99 9.60
C ALA A 554 15.74 22.70 11.09
N THR A 555 16.71 21.99 11.65
CA THR A 555 16.77 21.65 13.06
C THR A 555 17.92 22.42 13.70
N ALA A 556 17.61 23.31 14.63
CA ALA A 556 18.61 24.03 15.42
C ALA A 556 19.00 23.22 16.66
N ASP A 557 20.29 23.19 16.98
CA ASP A 557 20.82 22.51 18.17
C ASP A 557 20.53 23.27 19.46
N SER A 558 20.40 24.61 19.37
CA SER A 558 20.09 25.46 20.51
C SER A 558 19.47 26.80 20.09
N ALA A 559 18.65 27.35 20.97
CA ALA A 559 18.20 28.72 20.95
C ALA A 559 18.35 29.32 22.35
N ALA A 560 18.55 30.63 22.43
CA ALA A 560 18.53 31.40 23.68
C ALA A 560 17.38 32.40 23.62
N ALA A 561 17.04 33.06 24.73
CA ALA A 561 15.87 33.94 24.83
C ALA A 561 15.66 34.84 23.59
N GLY A 562 16.67 35.59 23.15
CA GLY A 562 16.56 36.48 21.98
C GLY A 562 17.25 36.00 20.69
N THR A 563 17.73 34.75 20.62
CA THR A 563 18.54 34.29 19.47
C THR A 563 18.28 32.83 19.10
N ILE A 564 18.57 32.48 17.84
CA ILE A 564 18.59 31.11 17.36
C ILE A 564 19.81 30.92 16.44
N THR A 565 20.49 29.78 16.55
CA THR A 565 21.64 29.45 15.70
C THR A 565 21.21 28.48 14.61
N PHE A 566 21.35 28.87 13.34
CA PHE A 566 21.04 27.99 12.21
C PHE A 566 22.16 26.96 11.98
N PRO A 567 21.82 25.72 11.59
CA PRO A 567 22.81 24.67 11.31
C PRO A 567 23.57 24.94 9.99
N SER A 568 24.55 24.08 9.66
CA SER A 568 25.34 24.19 8.40
C SER A 568 24.62 23.65 7.19
N SER A 569 23.69 22.74 7.44
CA SER A 569 22.86 22.10 6.45
C SER A 569 21.42 22.25 6.89
N VAL A 570 20.57 22.68 5.97
CA VAL A 570 19.13 22.76 6.19
C VAL A 570 18.46 21.47 5.71
N THR A 571 17.33 21.13 6.31
CA THR A 571 16.57 19.93 5.93
C THR A 571 15.89 20.13 4.58
N ASP A 572 15.25 21.28 4.39
CA ASP A 572 14.56 21.65 3.16
C ASP A 572 14.92 23.08 2.75
N GLY A 573 15.09 23.34 1.46
CA GLY A 573 15.45 24.64 0.91
C GLY A 573 16.96 24.91 0.92
N THR A 574 17.35 26.18 0.84
CA THR A 574 18.77 26.59 0.78
C THR A 574 19.09 27.61 1.87
N LEU A 575 20.18 27.37 2.60
CA LEU A 575 20.73 28.34 3.55
C LEU A 575 21.50 29.43 2.80
N ASP A 576 21.08 30.68 2.96
CA ASP A 576 21.78 31.84 2.44
C ASP A 576 22.90 32.24 3.41
N THR A 577 24.10 32.40 2.86
CA THR A 577 25.32 32.72 3.60
C THR A 577 25.72 34.18 3.48
N ARG A 578 24.88 35.04 2.86
CA ARG A 578 25.09 36.49 2.82
C ARG A 578 24.78 37.12 4.19
N ALA A 579 25.48 38.20 4.52
CA ALA A 579 25.24 38.95 5.75
C ALA A 579 23.82 39.56 5.73
N ASN A 580 23.11 39.49 6.86
CA ASN A 580 21.73 39.97 6.99
C ASN A 580 20.72 39.37 5.99
N ALA A 581 21.00 38.20 5.38
CA ALA A 581 20.10 37.53 4.44
C ALA A 581 18.67 37.33 4.95
N TYR A 582 18.54 37.10 6.26
CA TYR A 582 17.27 36.79 6.93
C TYR A 582 16.69 37.96 7.74
N ALA A 583 17.30 39.13 7.70
CA ALA A 583 16.78 40.27 8.45
C ALA A 583 15.41 40.73 7.88
N GLY A 584 14.42 40.86 8.77
CA GLY A 584 13.02 41.12 8.41
C GLY A 584 12.17 39.87 8.09
N TYR A 585 12.77 38.68 8.13
CA TYR A 585 12.05 37.41 7.97
C TYR A 585 11.44 36.98 9.31
N LEU A 586 10.45 36.08 9.24
CA LEU A 586 9.89 35.38 10.39
C LEU A 586 10.63 34.06 10.60
N CYS A 587 11.10 33.84 11.81
CA CYS A 587 11.49 32.52 12.31
C CYS A 587 10.30 31.92 13.07
N ARG A 588 9.82 30.77 12.61
CA ARG A 588 8.72 30.04 13.23
C ARG A 588 9.20 28.71 13.78
N LEU A 589 8.84 28.42 15.03
CA LEU A 589 9.10 27.11 15.64
C LEU A 589 7.98 26.13 15.27
N LEU A 590 8.38 24.95 14.79
CA LEU A 590 7.48 23.85 14.40
C LEU A 590 7.39 22.76 15.45
N SER A 591 8.49 22.54 16.18
CA SER A 591 8.48 21.70 17.39
C SER A 591 9.54 22.20 18.35
N ASP A 592 9.14 22.36 19.61
CA ASP A 592 10.03 22.53 20.76
C ASP A 592 9.68 21.50 21.85
N THR A 593 10.48 21.47 22.91
CA THR A 593 10.25 20.56 24.06
C THR A 593 8.91 20.83 24.79
N GLY A 594 8.26 21.98 24.56
CA GLY A 594 7.00 22.37 25.19
C GLY A 594 5.75 22.26 24.31
N GLY A 595 5.89 21.97 23.02
CA GLY A 595 4.81 21.97 22.04
C GLY A 595 4.29 23.37 21.66
N TYR A 596 5.05 24.46 21.90
CA TYR A 596 4.61 25.82 21.60
C TYR A 596 4.92 26.20 20.15
N VAL A 597 3.92 26.74 19.45
CA VAL A 597 4.12 27.40 18.16
C VAL A 597 4.40 28.87 18.42
N GLN A 598 5.66 29.28 18.25
CA GLN A 598 6.09 30.66 18.42
C GLN A 598 6.63 31.22 17.10
N GLU A 599 6.31 32.47 16.80
CA GLU A 599 6.82 33.22 15.64
C GLU A 599 7.53 34.48 16.13
N ARG A 600 8.70 34.78 15.55
CA ARG A 600 9.48 35.99 15.85
C ARG A 600 10.08 36.56 14.58
N THR A 601 10.12 37.88 14.47
CA THR A 601 10.86 38.55 13.39
C THR A 601 12.36 38.52 13.69
N ILE A 602 13.16 38.21 12.69
CA ILE A 602 14.62 38.25 12.75
C ILE A 602 15.05 39.71 12.56
N ASN A 603 15.71 40.27 13.56
CA ASN A 603 16.25 41.62 13.54
C ASN A 603 17.57 41.69 12.76
N SER A 604 18.49 40.78 13.04
CA SER A 604 19.83 40.73 12.41
C SER A 604 20.29 39.30 12.21
N TYR A 605 21.15 39.06 11.21
CA TYR A 605 21.73 37.74 10.94
C TYR A 605 23.22 37.83 10.63
N VAL A 606 24.02 37.10 11.41
CA VAL A 606 25.48 37.03 11.24
C VAL A 606 25.84 35.73 10.52
N ASN A 607 26.33 35.81 9.28
CA ASN A 607 26.58 34.63 8.46
C ASN A 607 27.70 33.71 8.96
N THR A 608 28.74 34.25 9.61
CA THR A 608 29.89 33.47 10.11
C THR A 608 29.51 32.58 11.29
N THR A 609 28.67 33.07 12.18
CA THR A 609 28.16 32.33 13.35
C THR A 609 26.81 31.67 13.08
N ARG A 610 26.10 32.10 12.03
CA ARG A 610 24.71 31.75 11.67
C ARG A 610 23.71 32.05 12.78
N VAL A 611 24.02 33.03 13.62
CA VAL A 611 23.14 33.47 14.69
C VAL A 611 22.17 34.50 14.14
N ALA A 612 20.87 34.20 14.25
CA ALA A 612 19.79 35.14 14.03
C ALA A 612 19.35 35.73 15.37
N THR A 613 19.39 37.06 15.48
CA THR A 613 18.85 37.80 16.62
C THR A 613 17.40 38.16 16.35
N LEU A 614 16.54 37.98 17.34
CA LEU A 614 15.09 38.15 17.19
C LEU A 614 14.64 39.49 17.79
N THR A 615 13.58 40.07 17.25
CA THR A 615 13.00 41.34 17.75
C THR A 615 12.35 41.19 19.12
N THR A 616 11.92 39.99 19.49
CA THR A 616 11.30 39.72 20.80
C THR A 616 11.77 38.36 21.29
N ASP A 617 12.04 38.26 22.58
CA ASP A 617 12.50 37.02 23.20
C ASP A 617 11.43 35.91 23.06
N TRP A 618 11.89 34.67 22.98
CA TRP A 618 11.09 33.48 23.12
C TRP A 618 10.49 33.40 24.52
N ASP A 619 9.21 33.10 24.59
CA ASP A 619 8.48 32.96 25.85
C ASP A 619 7.46 31.80 25.74
N PRO A 620 7.75 30.62 26.32
CA PRO A 620 8.99 30.26 27.02
C PRO A 620 10.19 30.12 26.07
N THR A 621 11.42 30.24 26.60
CA THR A 621 12.64 29.94 25.83
C THR A 621 12.70 28.45 25.48
N PRO A 622 12.76 28.06 24.20
CA PRO A 622 12.79 26.66 23.81
C PRO A 622 14.11 26.01 24.23
N THR A 623 14.04 24.76 24.68
CA THR A 623 15.20 23.96 25.10
C THR A 623 15.34 22.72 24.22
N GLY A 624 16.56 22.20 24.10
CA GLY A 624 16.87 21.02 23.30
C GLY A 624 16.90 21.29 21.80
N THR A 625 16.67 20.24 21.02
CA THR A 625 16.63 20.26 19.56
C THR A 625 15.32 20.88 19.06
N ILE A 626 15.40 21.91 18.22
CA ILE A 626 14.24 22.70 17.80
C ILE A 626 14.09 22.62 16.29
N VAL A 627 12.92 22.20 15.81
CA VAL A 627 12.61 22.26 14.38
C VAL A 627 11.98 23.61 14.10
N TYR A 628 12.53 24.33 13.13
CA TYR A 628 12.08 25.67 12.77
C TYR A 628 11.97 25.82 11.25
N GLU A 629 11.24 26.84 10.82
CA GLU A 629 11.22 27.32 9.44
C GLU A 629 11.44 28.83 9.40
N VAL A 630 12.14 29.30 8.37
CA VAL A 630 12.39 30.74 8.13
C VAL A 630 11.64 31.16 6.87
N LEU A 631 10.81 32.18 7.02
CA LEU A 631 9.84 32.61 6.01
C LEU A 631 9.87 34.13 5.87
N PRO A 632 9.59 34.69 4.69
CA PRO A 632 9.31 36.12 4.59
C PRO A 632 8.09 36.50 5.44
N SER A 633 8.09 37.69 6.02
CA SER A 633 7.00 38.18 6.89
C SER A 633 5.63 38.32 6.20
N PHE A 634 5.63 38.37 4.86
CA PHE A 634 4.44 38.44 4.02
C PHE A 634 3.95 37.09 3.47
N SER A 635 4.69 36.00 3.75
CA SER A 635 4.49 34.66 3.17
C SER A 635 3.05 34.13 3.30
N ASN A 636 2.40 34.32 4.44
CA ASN A 636 1.03 33.87 4.69
C ASN A 636 -0.03 34.51 3.77
N ILE A 637 0.17 35.77 3.39
CA ILE A 637 -0.81 36.50 2.55
C ILE A 637 -0.70 36.02 1.10
N ILE A 638 0.52 35.74 0.64
CA ILE A 638 0.79 35.36 -0.75
C ILE A 638 0.80 33.84 -0.99
N LYS A 639 0.73 33.02 0.08
CA LYS A 639 0.86 31.55 0.08
C LYS A 639 0.22 30.87 -1.12
N HIS A 640 -1.09 31.05 -1.31
CA HIS A 640 -1.83 30.38 -2.37
C HIS A 640 -1.43 30.81 -3.77
N CYS A 641 -1.12 32.10 -3.97
CA CYS A 641 -0.69 32.62 -5.26
C CYS A 641 0.70 32.08 -5.61
N ALA A 642 1.63 32.09 -4.65
CA ALA A 642 2.97 31.53 -4.81
C ALA A 642 2.94 30.02 -5.11
N CYS A 643 2.13 29.24 -4.38
CA CYS A 643 1.97 27.81 -4.65
C CYS A 643 1.39 27.53 -6.03
N MET A 644 0.41 28.33 -6.49
CA MET A 644 -0.17 28.18 -7.81
C MET A 644 0.83 28.50 -8.92
N GLN A 645 1.63 29.57 -8.74
CA GLN A 645 2.70 29.92 -9.66
C GLN A 645 3.76 28.81 -9.74
N ALA A 646 4.26 28.33 -8.59
CA ALA A 646 5.21 27.22 -8.55
C ALA A 646 4.65 25.95 -9.22
N ALA A 647 3.36 25.63 -9.00
CA ALA A 647 2.72 24.51 -9.66
C ALA A 647 2.59 24.68 -11.19
N MET A 648 2.40 25.91 -11.69
CA MET A 648 2.41 26.19 -13.13
C MET A 648 3.80 25.97 -13.72
N ASP A 649 4.86 26.40 -13.04
CA ASP A 649 6.24 26.22 -13.48
C ASP A 649 6.61 24.72 -13.54
N VAL A 650 6.25 23.95 -12.51
CA VAL A 650 6.41 22.49 -12.50
C VAL A 650 5.65 21.83 -13.66
N LEU A 651 4.36 22.14 -13.84
CA LEU A 651 3.56 21.55 -14.93
C LEU A 651 4.04 21.98 -16.32
N GLY A 652 4.61 23.18 -16.45
CA GLY A 652 5.26 23.68 -17.66
C GLY A 652 6.44 22.80 -18.04
N ASN A 653 7.32 22.48 -17.09
CA ASN A 653 8.44 21.56 -17.30
C ASN A 653 7.99 20.14 -17.68
N GLU A 654 6.80 19.72 -17.25
CA GLU A 654 6.21 18.43 -17.61
C GLU A 654 5.40 18.43 -18.91
N ASN A 655 5.26 19.57 -19.58
CA ASN A 655 4.42 19.76 -20.76
C ASN A 655 2.92 19.42 -20.52
N LYS A 656 2.42 19.54 -19.28
CA LYS A 656 1.02 19.25 -18.90
C LYS A 656 0.09 20.47 -19.10
N THR A 657 0.01 20.95 -20.34
CA THR A 657 -0.62 22.24 -20.71
C THR A 657 -2.07 22.42 -20.24
N LYS A 658 -2.93 21.39 -20.34
CA LYS A 658 -4.34 21.47 -19.92
C LYS A 658 -4.52 21.74 -18.42
N ARG A 659 -3.69 21.11 -17.57
CA ARG A 659 -3.73 21.30 -16.12
C ARG A 659 -3.16 22.68 -15.74
N MET A 660 -2.07 23.07 -16.38
CA MET A 660 -1.47 24.41 -16.23
C MET A 660 -2.51 25.52 -16.50
N GLN A 661 -3.24 25.46 -17.62
CA GLN A 661 -4.31 26.42 -17.96
C GLN A 661 -5.47 26.45 -16.95
N ALA A 662 -5.75 25.31 -16.29
CA ALA A 662 -6.77 25.27 -15.24
C ALA A 662 -6.29 25.96 -13.96
N ILE A 663 -5.01 25.82 -13.60
CA ILE A 663 -4.39 26.50 -12.46
C ILE A 663 -4.24 27.99 -12.73
N GLU A 664 -3.81 28.38 -13.93
CA GLU A 664 -3.65 29.78 -14.35
C GLU A 664 -4.96 30.57 -14.16
N ARG A 665 -6.10 30.02 -14.58
CA ARG A 665 -7.41 30.65 -14.36
C ARG A 665 -7.73 30.85 -12.88
N ARG A 666 -7.33 29.91 -12.02
CA ARG A 666 -7.52 30.04 -10.56
C ARG A 666 -6.54 31.05 -9.95
N TYR A 667 -5.30 31.06 -10.43
CA TYR A 667 -4.26 32.01 -10.06
C TYR A 667 -4.72 33.45 -10.30
N LEU A 668 -5.22 33.76 -11.50
CA LEU A 668 -5.70 35.10 -11.85
C LEU A 668 -6.84 35.61 -10.95
N VAL A 669 -7.74 34.72 -10.52
CA VAL A 669 -8.80 35.07 -9.57
C VAL A 669 -8.21 35.35 -8.18
N LYS A 670 -7.25 34.55 -7.73
CA LYS A 670 -6.63 34.68 -6.41
C LYS A 670 -5.72 35.89 -6.31
N ILE A 671 -4.90 36.18 -7.32
CA ILE A 671 -4.02 37.35 -7.33
C ILE A 671 -4.83 38.65 -7.36
N ARG A 672 -5.96 38.68 -8.10
CA ARG A 672 -6.88 39.82 -8.07
C ARG A 672 -7.46 40.05 -6.66
N ALA A 673 -7.91 38.99 -6.00
CA ALA A 673 -8.42 39.07 -4.63
C ALA A 673 -7.34 39.54 -3.65
N LEU A 674 -6.11 39.03 -3.80
CA LEU A 674 -4.96 39.43 -3.00
C LEU A 674 -4.66 40.93 -3.13
N ARG A 675 -4.60 41.46 -4.35
CA ARG A 675 -4.40 42.90 -4.60
C ARG A 675 -5.49 43.75 -3.95
N GLN A 676 -6.75 43.32 -4.01
CA GLN A 676 -7.85 44.00 -3.34
C GLN A 676 -7.73 43.96 -1.80
N MET A 677 -7.27 42.84 -1.24
CA MET A 677 -7.02 42.73 0.20
C MET A 677 -5.90 43.66 0.66
N ILE A 678 -4.80 43.74 -0.09
CA ILE A 678 -3.66 44.62 0.21
C ILE A 678 -4.10 46.09 0.17
N THR A 679 -4.82 46.48 -0.89
CA THR A 679 -5.38 47.83 -1.03
C THR A 679 -6.25 48.22 0.17
N LYS A 680 -7.05 47.27 0.69
CA LYS A 680 -7.92 47.54 1.85
C LYS A 680 -7.17 47.60 3.19
N LYS A 681 -6.04 46.91 3.35
CA LYS A 681 -5.25 46.93 4.60
C LYS A 681 -4.66 48.31 4.90
N SER A 682 -4.37 49.08 3.86
CA SER A 682 -3.81 50.44 3.95
C SER A 682 -4.88 51.54 3.92
N SER A 683 -6.14 51.18 3.69
CA SER A 683 -7.21 52.17 3.55
C SER A 683 -7.45 52.87 4.88
N ARG A 684 -7.02 54.12 4.97
CA ARG A 684 -7.23 55.00 6.14
C ARG A 684 -8.73 55.20 6.46
N PHE A 685 -9.60 54.88 5.51
CA PHE A 685 -11.06 54.87 5.64
C PHE A 685 -11.61 53.48 5.32
N GLY A 686 -12.55 52.97 6.11
CA GLY A 686 -13.32 51.80 5.70
C GLY A 686 -14.05 52.09 4.39
N GLY A 687 -14.14 51.11 3.47
CA GLY A 687 -14.72 51.31 2.12
C GLY A 687 -16.18 51.76 2.04
N HIS A 688 -16.80 52.06 3.18
CA HIS A 688 -18.17 52.57 3.33
C HIS A 688 -18.26 53.89 4.12
N MET A 689 -17.13 54.50 4.53
CA MET A 689 -17.12 55.81 5.17
C MET A 689 -16.89 56.88 4.11
N ILE A 690 -17.85 57.80 3.96
CA ILE A 690 -17.62 59.06 3.24
C ILE A 690 -16.52 59.77 4.02
N GLY A 691 -15.34 59.91 3.42
CA GLY A 691 -14.17 60.48 4.09
C GLY A 691 -14.44 61.92 4.49
N ASP A 692 -14.65 62.20 5.78
CA ASP A 692 -14.73 63.55 6.33
C ASP A 692 -13.30 64.04 6.69
N THR A 693 -12.41 64.04 5.70
CA THR A 693 -11.02 64.53 5.81
C THR A 693 -10.88 65.97 5.30
N SER A 694 -9.76 66.60 5.64
CA SER A 694 -9.35 67.92 5.14
C SER A 694 -9.35 68.06 3.62
N ASP A 695 -9.36 66.93 2.90
CA ASP A 695 -9.19 66.85 1.44
C ASP A 695 -10.52 66.51 0.73
N ASN A 696 -11.64 66.51 1.47
CA ASN A 696 -12.97 66.32 0.91
C ASN A 696 -13.58 67.67 0.52
N ASP A 697 -13.81 67.88 -0.77
CA ASP A 697 -14.42 69.10 -1.34
C ASP A 697 -15.83 69.45 -0.79
N THR A 698 -16.50 68.53 -0.07
CA THR A 698 -17.78 68.81 0.63
C THR A 698 -17.62 69.35 2.05
N ARG A 699 -16.41 69.36 2.60
CA ARG A 699 -16.10 70.06 3.85
C ARG A 699 -15.83 71.53 3.53
N GLY A 700 -16.92 72.26 3.27
CA GLY A 700 -16.86 73.68 2.93
C GLY A 700 -15.99 74.49 3.89
N ASP A 701 -15.09 75.29 3.31
CA ASP A 701 -14.56 76.55 3.84
C ASP A 701 -14.53 76.69 5.36
N TYR A 702 -13.55 76.06 6.01
CA TYR A 702 -13.06 76.51 7.32
C TYR A 702 -11.63 77.09 7.22
N TYR A 703 -11.37 77.86 6.16
CA TYR A 703 -10.41 78.97 6.24
C TYR A 703 -11.11 80.18 6.89
N GLY A 704 -11.51 80.00 8.15
CA GLY A 704 -11.96 81.07 9.03
C GLY A 704 -10.75 81.71 9.70
N TRP A 705 -10.40 82.90 9.23
CA TRP A 705 -9.53 83.88 9.88
C TRP A 705 -9.74 83.99 11.39
N LEU A 706 -8.65 84.12 12.17
CA LEU A 706 -8.48 84.94 13.39
C LEU A 706 -7.00 84.80 13.83
N VAL A 707 -6.18 85.84 13.61
CA VAL A 707 -5.65 86.82 14.62
C VAL A 707 -4.65 86.20 15.60
#